data_AF-A0A920EQS8-F1
#
_entry.id   AF-A0A920EQS8-F1
#
_cell.length_a   1.000
_cell.length_b   1.000
_cell.length_c   1.000
_cell.angle_alpha   90.00
_cell.angle_beta   90.00
_cell.angle_gamma   90.00
#
_symmetry.space_group_name_H-M   'P 1'
#
loop_
_entity.id
_entity.type
_entity.pdbx_description
1 polymer ?
#
loop_
_entity_poly.entity_id
_entity_poly.type
_entity_poly.pdbx_seq_one_letter_code
_entity_poly.pdbx_strand_id
1 'polypeptide(L)'
;MLLGLDGVEIGLIIVFVTLFAAILSGFPVAFAIGGAGVISFAIIAILDGQGLLIHQAIDTSSQAFKDVVASGFKPEAISVFTHPELPRAAYPVFPQGWEVALDRNISFVVNRMNERVFAGQSIETLLAVLMFVLMGITLERSRIADELLTKMANIFGPLPGGLAVSIVVVGAFLAASTGIVGATVVTMGLLALPTMLRNNYSPELATGVIAASGTLGQIIPPSIVIVLLGTLTGDIYSAAQEDRAQLAGCTDALTYLGEPAVVSVGTLFQAALLPGIMLALLYALYAFGFALLNPSKAPAIQADGSDGSYYGAGRNELLMWSLFLPIGALAVFLLSIEFNLVGSQSTIVDTYSDIMEGAALRTNVDPECAASMIELHGQEAWDAAVAQQAAIEAAGGVQESRQLSDEERAILLNEKLAVMSPIGTGIGLSALLLGVTLMLARAVDFTKDTRPLLIGGLGIVLILLCDILFISALTSPGVTTLMIAVPGLMALYGVKEALNRLFANDLIRIVFPPLVLIVAVLGSILGGITNPTPAAALGAGGAILLATARKLSSNELKVTPVLRISLAIVIMLVVGINFDMRLGPEMSLENILAFIVAFSAFIYTIFGIFWSCWYLYKEDILAPVVRETAKVTSMVFTILIGSQILNLVLISFGGEHYIQQFLRSFSNEWTAFFIVMLVLFILGFVLDFLEIIYIVIPIVGPVIYGGSFDPSWVTIMVAINLQTSFLTPPFGFALFYLRGVAPSHVTTRQIYQGVLPFVLIQLVGLGLLALFPQVVTIVPDLLK
;
A
#
# COMPACT_ATOMS: atom_id res chain seq x y z
N MET A 1 -11.87 -20.51 -40.04
CA MET A 1 -10.44 -20.15 -39.93
C MET A 1 -10.12 -19.13 -41.01
N LEU A 2 -9.78 -17.91 -40.59
CA LEU A 2 -9.36 -16.84 -41.49
C LEU A 2 -7.84 -16.70 -41.32
N LEU A 3 -7.07 -16.72 -42.41
CA LEU A 3 -5.59 -16.69 -42.38
C LEU A 3 -4.92 -17.84 -41.58
N GLY A 4 -5.61 -18.96 -41.35
CA GLY A 4 -5.08 -20.10 -40.58
C GLY A 4 -5.16 -19.93 -39.06
N LEU A 5 -5.71 -18.81 -38.59
CA LEU A 5 -5.93 -18.53 -37.17
C LEU A 5 -7.33 -18.96 -36.73
N ASP A 6 -7.43 -19.31 -35.45
CA ASP A 6 -8.69 -19.64 -34.81
C ASP A 6 -9.61 -18.41 -34.69
N GLY A 7 -10.93 -18.61 -34.68
CA GLY A 7 -11.89 -17.52 -34.57
C GLY A 7 -11.69 -16.67 -33.32
N VAL A 8 -11.26 -17.29 -32.22
CA VAL A 8 -10.96 -16.61 -30.95
C VAL A 8 -9.67 -15.80 -31.04
N GLU A 9 -8.63 -16.31 -31.70
CA GLU A 9 -7.37 -15.58 -31.93
C GLU A 9 -7.59 -14.32 -32.77
N ILE A 10 -8.38 -14.43 -33.85
CA ILE A 10 -8.76 -13.28 -34.67
C ILE A 10 -9.57 -12.28 -33.85
N GLY A 11 -10.50 -12.75 -33.00
CA GLY A 11 -11.24 -11.93 -32.07
C GLY A 11 -10.32 -11.14 -31.12
N LEU A 12 -9.33 -11.80 -30.51
CA LEU A 12 -8.31 -11.16 -29.68
C LEU A 12 -7.53 -10.10 -30.46
N ILE A 13 -7.06 -10.41 -31.67
CA ILE A 13 -6.35 -9.45 -32.52
C ILE A 13 -7.21 -8.23 -32.81
N ILE A 14 -8.49 -8.42 -33.17
CA ILE A 14 -9.42 -7.31 -33.43
C ILE A 14 -9.53 -6.43 -32.19
N VAL A 15 -9.76 -7.02 -31.00
CA VAL A 15 -9.89 -6.28 -29.74
C VAL A 15 -8.62 -5.49 -29.42
N PHE A 16 -7.45 -6.11 -29.50
CA PHE A 16 -6.20 -5.42 -29.21
C PHE A 16 -5.93 -4.32 -30.24
N VAL A 17 -6.12 -4.58 -31.54
CA VAL A 17 -5.89 -3.57 -32.58
C VAL A 17 -6.84 -2.38 -32.44
N THR A 18 -8.13 -2.60 -32.15
CA THR A 18 -9.07 -1.50 -31.93
C THR A 18 -8.72 -0.71 -30.67
N LEU A 19 -8.30 -1.39 -29.59
CA LEU A 19 -7.83 -0.74 -28.36
C LEU A 19 -6.58 0.11 -28.62
N PHE A 20 -5.55 -0.46 -29.26
CA PHE A 20 -4.32 0.24 -29.60
C PHE A 20 -4.58 1.43 -30.54
N ALA A 21 -5.40 1.24 -31.57
CA ALA A 21 -5.76 2.32 -32.48
C ALA A 21 -6.51 3.45 -31.78
N ALA A 22 -7.44 3.12 -30.87
CA ALA A 22 -8.19 4.12 -30.10
C ALA A 22 -7.27 4.90 -29.15
N ILE A 23 -6.33 4.24 -28.48
CA ILE A 23 -5.36 4.89 -27.58
C ILE A 23 -4.38 5.77 -28.36
N LEU A 24 -3.83 5.25 -29.46
CA LEU A 24 -2.89 6.00 -30.31
C LEU A 24 -3.53 7.21 -31.02
N SER A 25 -4.86 7.21 -31.16
CA SER A 25 -5.58 8.37 -31.71
C SER A 25 -5.56 9.61 -30.81
N GLY A 26 -5.09 9.47 -29.56
CA GLY A 26 -5.09 10.54 -28.56
C GLY A 26 -6.47 10.81 -27.94
N PHE A 27 -7.44 9.93 -28.21
CA PHE A 27 -8.75 9.99 -27.55
C PHE A 27 -8.59 9.67 -26.05
N PRO A 28 -9.35 10.33 -25.14
CA PRO A 28 -9.21 10.06 -23.72
C PRO A 28 -9.44 8.58 -23.42
N VAL A 29 -8.46 7.95 -22.79
CA VAL A 29 -8.38 6.49 -22.76
C VAL A 29 -9.58 5.84 -22.07
N ALA A 30 -10.12 6.50 -21.06
CA ALA A 30 -11.34 6.07 -20.36
C ALA A 30 -12.52 5.79 -21.32
N PHE A 31 -12.66 6.59 -22.39
CA PHE A 31 -13.67 6.37 -23.42
C PHE A 31 -13.16 5.47 -24.56
N ALA A 32 -11.85 5.53 -24.85
CA ALA A 32 -11.23 4.67 -25.85
C ALA A 32 -11.44 3.19 -25.53
N ILE A 33 -11.35 2.79 -24.27
CA ILE A 33 -11.53 1.39 -23.83
C ILE A 33 -12.96 0.91 -24.10
N GLY A 34 -13.97 1.64 -23.61
CA GLY A 34 -15.36 1.28 -23.84
C GLY A 34 -15.74 1.30 -25.32
N GLY A 35 -15.27 2.32 -26.06
CA GLY A 35 -15.46 2.42 -27.50
C GLY A 35 -14.80 1.27 -28.27
N ALA A 36 -13.57 0.90 -27.90
CA ALA A 36 -12.86 -0.24 -28.47
C ALA A 36 -13.64 -1.54 -28.27
N GLY A 37 -14.19 -1.78 -27.07
CA GLY A 37 -15.03 -2.94 -26.78
C GLY A 37 -16.28 -3.02 -27.65
N VAL A 38 -17.01 -1.90 -27.79
CA VAL A 38 -18.21 -1.83 -28.65
C VAL A 38 -17.86 -2.06 -30.12
N ILE A 39 -16.81 -1.40 -30.62
CA ILE A 39 -16.38 -1.52 -32.02
C ILE A 39 -15.87 -2.93 -32.30
N SER A 40 -15.05 -3.51 -31.42
CA SER A 40 -14.56 -4.87 -31.59
C SER A 40 -15.70 -5.88 -31.55
N PHE A 41 -16.66 -5.73 -30.63
CA PHE A 41 -17.82 -6.60 -30.58
C PHE A 41 -18.63 -6.54 -31.87
N ALA A 42 -18.88 -5.34 -32.41
CA ALA A 42 -19.60 -5.17 -33.67
C ALA A 42 -18.86 -5.83 -34.85
N ILE A 43 -17.53 -5.66 -34.94
CA ILE A 43 -16.73 -6.30 -35.99
C ILE A 43 -16.80 -7.83 -35.86
N ILE A 44 -16.59 -8.36 -34.65
CA ILE A 44 -16.63 -9.81 -34.38
C ILE A 44 -18.02 -10.37 -34.68
N ALA A 45 -19.10 -9.71 -34.25
CA ALA A 45 -20.47 -10.11 -34.50
C ALA A 45 -20.81 -10.16 -36.00
N ILE A 46 -20.34 -9.17 -36.79
CA ILE A 46 -20.54 -9.16 -38.24
C ILE A 46 -19.78 -10.31 -38.91
N LEU A 47 -18.53 -10.56 -38.50
CA LEU A 47 -17.71 -11.63 -39.08
C LEU A 47 -18.23 -13.02 -38.69
N ASP A 48 -18.67 -13.23 -37.44
CA ASP A 48 -19.29 -14.47 -36.98
C ASP A 48 -20.65 -14.70 -37.65
N GLY A 49 -21.48 -13.66 -37.78
CA GLY A 49 -22.75 -13.73 -38.51
C GLY A 49 -22.61 -14.06 -40.00
N GLN A 50 -21.44 -13.79 -40.59
CA GLN A 50 -21.08 -14.20 -41.96
C GLN A 50 -20.45 -15.61 -42.02
N GLY A 51 -20.28 -16.29 -40.90
CA GLY A 51 -19.63 -17.59 -40.79
C GLY A 51 -18.11 -17.56 -41.04
N LEU A 52 -17.48 -16.37 -40.98
CA LEU A 52 -16.05 -16.20 -41.22
C LEU A 52 -15.19 -16.54 -39.99
N LEU A 53 -15.76 -16.39 -38.79
CA LEU A 53 -15.13 -16.77 -37.53
C LEU A 53 -15.61 -18.15 -37.11
N ILE A 54 -14.68 -19.08 -36.95
CA ILE A 54 -14.94 -20.46 -36.52
C ILE A 54 -13.94 -20.75 -35.41
N HIS A 55 -14.44 -21.17 -34.25
CA HIS A 55 -13.65 -21.66 -33.13
C HIS A 55 -13.44 -23.17 -33.23
N GLN A 56 -12.21 -23.63 -33.10
CA GLN A 56 -11.88 -25.06 -33.00
C GLN A 56 -11.66 -25.48 -31.55
N ALA A 57 -12.71 -26.00 -30.92
CA ALA A 57 -12.64 -26.59 -29.59
C ALA A 57 -12.39 -28.09 -29.66
N ILE A 58 -11.93 -28.69 -28.56
CA ILE A 58 -11.82 -30.16 -28.43
C ILE A 58 -13.22 -30.77 -28.55
N ASP A 59 -13.34 -31.84 -29.33
CA ASP A 59 -14.57 -32.63 -29.41
C ASP A 59 -14.73 -33.48 -28.14
N THR A 60 -15.51 -32.94 -27.19
CA THR A 60 -15.83 -33.61 -25.91
C THR A 60 -16.68 -34.88 -26.08
N SER A 61 -17.30 -35.08 -27.25
CA SER A 61 -18.07 -36.29 -27.55
C SER A 61 -17.20 -37.45 -28.03
N SER A 62 -15.96 -37.16 -28.44
CA SER A 62 -15.01 -38.14 -28.98
C SER A 62 -14.60 -39.18 -27.93
N GLN A 63 -14.34 -40.40 -28.40
CA GLN A 63 -13.84 -41.48 -27.53
C GLN A 63 -12.47 -41.13 -26.96
N ALA A 64 -11.61 -40.47 -27.74
CA ALA A 64 -10.29 -40.02 -27.30
C ALA A 64 -10.37 -39.05 -26.10
N PHE A 65 -11.33 -38.11 -26.09
CA PHE A 65 -11.55 -37.24 -24.94
C PHE A 65 -12.01 -38.03 -23.70
N LYS A 66 -12.94 -38.97 -23.89
CA LYS A 66 -13.44 -39.84 -22.80
C LYS A 66 -12.34 -40.73 -22.22
N ASP A 67 -11.41 -41.19 -23.06
CA ASP A 67 -10.28 -42.01 -22.63
C ASP A 67 -9.28 -41.18 -21.80
N VAL A 68 -9.03 -39.92 -22.18
CA VAL A 68 -8.21 -38.99 -21.37
C VAL A 68 -8.88 -38.66 -20.04
N VAL A 69 -10.19 -38.41 -20.03
CA VAL A 69 -10.94 -38.22 -18.77
C VAL A 69 -10.89 -39.48 -17.90
N ALA A 70 -11.03 -40.67 -18.51
CA ALA A 70 -10.94 -41.95 -17.81
C ALA A 70 -9.54 -42.24 -17.25
N SER A 71 -8.49 -41.62 -17.78
CA SER A 71 -7.12 -41.71 -17.24
C SER A 71 -6.90 -40.87 -15.97
N GLY A 72 -7.91 -40.15 -15.50
CA GLY A 72 -7.90 -39.41 -14.23
C GLY A 72 -7.81 -37.89 -14.38
N PHE A 73 -7.75 -37.35 -15.61
CA PHE A 73 -7.77 -35.91 -15.83
C PHE A 73 -9.18 -35.35 -15.72
N LYS A 74 -9.36 -34.30 -14.91
CA LYS A 74 -10.63 -33.56 -14.85
C LYS A 74 -10.90 -32.86 -16.20
N PRO A 75 -12.14 -32.89 -16.72
CA PRO A 75 -12.48 -32.26 -18.00
C PRO A 75 -12.05 -30.80 -18.14
N GLU A 76 -12.05 -30.06 -17.04
CA GLU A 76 -11.67 -28.64 -16.97
C GLU A 76 -10.16 -28.40 -17.15
N ALA A 77 -9.31 -29.41 -16.91
CA ALA A 77 -7.87 -29.34 -17.09
C ALA A 77 -7.41 -29.70 -18.52
N ILE A 78 -8.32 -30.23 -19.34
CA ILE A 78 -8.03 -30.65 -20.71
C ILE A 78 -8.22 -29.45 -21.64
N SER A 79 -7.15 -29.04 -22.31
CA SER A 79 -7.15 -27.90 -23.24
C SER A 79 -6.49 -28.25 -24.55
N VAL A 80 -6.75 -27.45 -25.59
CA VAL A 80 -6.13 -27.59 -26.92
C VAL A 80 -4.61 -27.52 -26.85
N PHE A 81 -4.06 -26.83 -25.84
CA PHE A 81 -2.62 -26.67 -25.64
C PHE A 81 -1.99 -27.84 -24.87
N THR A 82 -2.70 -28.41 -23.89
CA THR A 82 -2.19 -29.53 -23.09
C THR A 82 -2.30 -30.86 -23.81
N HIS A 83 -3.33 -31.03 -24.65
CA HIS A 83 -3.60 -32.25 -25.41
C HIS A 83 -3.88 -31.94 -26.89
N PRO A 84 -2.84 -31.53 -27.65
CA PRO A 84 -2.98 -31.13 -29.05
C PRO A 84 -3.45 -32.25 -29.99
N GLU A 85 -3.26 -33.51 -29.59
CA GLU A 85 -3.62 -34.73 -30.31
C GLU A 85 -5.11 -35.06 -30.32
N LEU A 86 -5.91 -34.39 -29.46
CA LEU A 86 -7.34 -34.63 -29.40
C LEU A 86 -8.07 -34.10 -30.65
N PRO A 87 -9.08 -34.81 -31.15
CA PRO A 87 -9.87 -34.37 -32.31
C PRO A 87 -10.61 -33.07 -31.99
N ARG A 88 -10.65 -32.15 -32.95
CA ARG A 88 -11.23 -30.81 -32.82
C ARG A 88 -12.54 -30.71 -33.59
N ALA A 89 -13.54 -30.10 -32.99
CA ALA A 89 -14.81 -29.77 -33.61
C ALA A 89 -14.91 -28.25 -33.85
N ALA A 90 -15.51 -27.90 -34.98
CA ALA A 90 -15.69 -26.52 -35.41
C ALA A 90 -17.02 -25.97 -34.88
N TYR A 91 -16.96 -24.90 -34.10
CA TYR A 91 -18.10 -24.19 -33.55
C TYR A 91 -18.10 -22.72 -34.00
N PRO A 92 -19.26 -22.08 -34.15
CA PRO A 92 -19.33 -20.62 -34.21
C PRO A 92 -18.69 -19.99 -32.97
N VAL A 93 -18.10 -18.81 -33.11
CA VAL A 93 -17.48 -18.10 -31.98
C VAL A 93 -18.55 -17.67 -30.96
N PHE A 94 -19.76 -17.37 -31.43
CA PHE A 94 -20.94 -17.23 -30.58
C PHE A 94 -21.89 -18.43 -30.75
N PRO A 95 -21.87 -19.43 -29.85
CA PRO A 95 -22.63 -20.67 -30.02
C PRO A 95 -24.16 -20.48 -30.11
N GLN A 96 -24.68 -19.44 -29.45
CA GLN A 96 -26.11 -19.08 -29.44
C GLN A 96 -26.43 -17.84 -30.29
N GLY A 97 -25.48 -17.40 -31.13
CA GLY A 97 -25.57 -16.18 -31.92
C GLY A 97 -25.16 -14.91 -31.15
N TRP A 98 -24.81 -13.87 -31.91
CA TRP A 98 -24.32 -12.60 -31.37
C TRP A 98 -25.40 -11.81 -30.61
N GLU A 99 -26.68 -12.02 -30.92
CA GLU A 99 -27.80 -11.34 -30.27
C GLU A 99 -27.93 -11.73 -28.79
N VAL A 100 -27.82 -13.04 -28.51
CA VAL A 100 -27.83 -13.57 -27.15
C VAL A 100 -26.57 -13.14 -26.40
N ALA A 101 -25.42 -13.13 -27.08
CA ALA A 101 -24.18 -12.61 -26.50
C ALA A 101 -24.30 -11.13 -26.13
N LEU A 102 -24.96 -10.32 -26.96
CA LEU A 102 -25.21 -8.90 -26.70
C LEU A 102 -26.13 -8.70 -25.48
N ASP A 103 -27.26 -9.41 -25.42
CA ASP A 103 -28.21 -9.30 -24.29
C ASP A 103 -27.56 -9.72 -22.96
N ARG A 104 -26.81 -10.82 -23.00
CA ARG A 104 -26.00 -11.30 -21.88
C ARG A 104 -24.98 -10.25 -21.43
N ASN A 105 -24.24 -9.68 -22.38
CA ASN A 105 -23.24 -8.65 -22.09
C ASN A 105 -23.89 -7.40 -21.49
N ILE A 106 -25.01 -6.92 -22.02
CA ILE A 106 -25.70 -5.73 -21.48
C ILE A 106 -26.15 -5.98 -20.04
N SER A 107 -26.75 -7.14 -19.78
CA SER A 107 -27.19 -7.51 -18.43
C SER A 107 -26.02 -7.64 -17.44
N PHE A 108 -24.92 -8.28 -17.85
CA PHE A 108 -23.72 -8.36 -17.02
C PHE A 108 -23.03 -7.02 -16.82
N VAL A 109 -23.01 -6.13 -17.82
CA VAL A 109 -22.47 -4.78 -17.66
C VAL A 109 -23.24 -4.06 -16.57
N VAL A 110 -24.58 -4.08 -16.61
CA VAL A 110 -25.42 -3.41 -15.61
C VAL A 110 -25.18 -4.00 -14.21
N ASN A 111 -25.14 -5.34 -14.09
CA ASN A 111 -24.90 -5.99 -12.81
C ASN A 111 -23.49 -5.72 -12.26
N ARG A 112 -22.44 -5.86 -13.08
CA ARG A 112 -21.06 -5.56 -12.67
C ARG A 112 -20.86 -4.09 -12.37
N MET A 113 -21.51 -3.18 -13.10
CA MET A 113 -21.48 -1.75 -12.75
C MET A 113 -22.13 -1.52 -11.39
N ASN A 114 -23.26 -2.17 -11.11
CA ASN A 114 -23.87 -2.10 -9.79
C ASN A 114 -22.90 -2.62 -8.71
N GLU A 115 -22.35 -3.82 -8.85
CA GLU A 115 -21.48 -4.46 -7.86
C GLU A 115 -20.12 -3.77 -7.66
N ARG A 116 -19.50 -3.28 -8.74
CA ARG A 116 -18.11 -2.76 -8.73
C ARG A 116 -18.01 -1.25 -8.70
N VAL A 117 -19.02 -0.52 -9.20
CA VAL A 117 -18.99 0.95 -9.33
C VAL A 117 -19.90 1.62 -8.31
N PHE A 118 -21.15 1.17 -8.20
CA PHE A 118 -22.20 1.90 -7.49
C PHE A 118 -22.52 1.36 -6.09
N ALA A 119 -22.40 0.05 -5.89
CA ALA A 119 -22.83 -0.66 -4.70
C ALA A 119 -21.97 -1.92 -4.48
N GLY A 120 -21.04 -1.90 -3.53
CA GLY A 120 -20.22 -3.07 -3.19
C GLY A 120 -18.96 -2.73 -2.40
N GLN A 121 -18.19 -3.76 -2.03
CA GLN A 121 -16.94 -3.61 -1.26
C GLN A 121 -15.89 -2.76 -1.99
N SER A 122 -15.90 -2.77 -3.33
CA SER A 122 -15.01 -1.95 -4.14
C SER A 122 -15.21 -0.45 -3.90
N ILE A 123 -16.40 0.01 -3.51
CA ILE A 123 -16.66 1.43 -3.27
C ILE A 123 -15.85 1.98 -2.09
N GLU A 124 -15.64 1.17 -1.05
CA GLU A 124 -14.85 1.56 0.11
C GLU A 124 -13.39 1.80 -0.32
N THR A 125 -12.86 0.93 -1.18
CA THR A 125 -11.49 1.03 -1.69
C THR A 125 -11.32 2.19 -2.67
N LEU A 126 -12.30 2.45 -3.53
CA LEU A 126 -12.32 3.62 -4.41
C LEU A 126 -12.44 4.94 -3.63
N LEU A 127 -13.16 4.93 -2.49
CA LEU A 127 -13.21 6.06 -1.58
C LEU A 127 -11.86 6.31 -0.91
N ALA A 128 -11.11 5.25 -0.57
CA ALA A 128 -9.73 5.39 -0.07
C ALA A 128 -8.84 6.05 -1.13
N VAL A 129 -8.94 5.63 -2.41
CA VAL A 129 -8.21 6.28 -3.51
C VAL A 129 -8.56 7.77 -3.61
N LEU A 130 -9.84 8.14 -3.54
CA LEU A 130 -10.26 9.55 -3.55
C LEU A 130 -9.63 10.35 -2.39
N MET A 131 -9.60 9.77 -1.18
CA MET A 131 -9.04 10.44 -0.01
C MET A 131 -7.51 10.56 -0.06
N PHE A 132 -6.80 9.55 -0.59
CA PHE A 132 -5.36 9.63 -0.82
C PHE A 132 -5.00 10.63 -1.91
N VAL A 133 -5.76 10.66 -3.01
CA VAL A 133 -5.63 11.67 -4.06
C VAL A 133 -5.84 13.07 -3.48
N LEU A 134 -6.87 13.25 -2.64
CA LEU A 134 -7.16 14.53 -1.97
C LEU A 134 -6.01 14.95 -1.06
N MET A 135 -5.49 14.04 -0.24
CA MET A 135 -4.33 14.27 0.62
C MET A 135 -3.13 14.74 -0.21
N GLY A 136 -2.81 14.00 -1.27
CA GLY A 136 -1.72 14.27 -2.19
C GLY A 136 -1.76 15.65 -2.83
N ILE A 137 -2.87 15.94 -3.50
CA ILE A 137 -3.07 17.21 -4.20
C ILE A 137 -3.08 18.38 -3.20
N THR A 138 -3.60 18.19 -1.98
CA THR A 138 -3.56 19.22 -0.93
C THR A 138 -2.13 19.55 -0.51
N LEU A 139 -1.29 18.53 -0.31
CA LEU A 139 0.13 18.71 0.05
C LEU A 139 0.94 19.32 -1.09
N GLU A 140 0.63 18.94 -2.33
CA GLU A 140 1.27 19.52 -3.53
C GLU A 140 0.88 21.00 -3.72
N ARG A 141 -0.41 21.32 -3.67
CA ARG A 141 -0.92 22.69 -3.87
C ARG A 141 -0.55 23.65 -2.75
N SER A 142 -0.26 23.14 -1.55
CA SER A 142 0.27 23.95 -0.43
C SER A 142 1.77 24.26 -0.54
N ARG A 143 2.43 23.91 -1.66
CA ARG A 143 3.85 24.15 -1.95
C ARG A 143 4.81 23.45 -0.98
N ILE A 144 4.39 22.37 -0.30
CA ILE A 144 5.23 21.55 0.60
C ILE A 144 6.40 20.94 -0.14
N ALA A 145 6.14 20.48 -1.36
CA ALA A 145 7.16 19.99 -2.27
C ALA A 145 8.31 21.00 -2.53
N ASP A 146 7.97 22.27 -2.79
CA ASP A 146 8.95 23.30 -3.21
C ASP A 146 9.93 23.66 -2.08
N GLU A 147 9.40 23.87 -0.87
CA GLU A 147 10.21 24.14 0.32
C GLU A 147 11.04 22.92 0.73
N LEU A 148 10.47 21.70 0.66
CA LEU A 148 11.21 20.46 0.91
C LEU A 148 12.38 20.31 -0.05
N LEU A 149 12.15 20.47 -1.36
CA LEU A 149 13.18 20.38 -2.39
C LEU A 149 14.30 21.40 -2.14
N THR A 150 13.94 22.67 -1.91
CA THR A 150 14.92 23.75 -1.73
C THR A 150 15.75 23.56 -0.46
N LYS A 151 15.14 23.14 0.65
CA LYS A 151 15.87 22.94 1.92
C LYS A 151 16.70 21.65 1.91
N MET A 152 16.22 20.59 1.28
CA MET A 152 17.00 19.36 1.09
C MET A 152 18.16 19.58 0.13
N ALA A 153 18.01 20.44 -0.88
CA ALA A 153 19.10 20.85 -1.75
C ALA A 153 20.24 21.51 -0.97
N ASN A 154 19.93 22.30 0.06
CA ASN A 154 20.96 22.93 0.89
C ASN A 154 21.70 21.95 1.82
N ILE A 155 21.03 20.87 2.25
CA ILE A 155 21.60 19.88 3.17
C ILE A 155 22.57 18.96 2.44
N PHE A 156 22.12 18.38 1.33
CA PHE A 156 22.97 17.48 0.56
C PHE A 156 23.82 18.22 -0.47
N GLY A 157 23.52 19.48 -0.78
CA GLY A 157 24.22 20.32 -1.77
C GLY A 157 25.75 20.36 -1.66
N PRO A 158 26.35 20.43 -0.45
CA PRO A 158 27.80 20.37 -0.28
C PRO A 158 28.44 19.04 -0.72
N LEU A 159 27.65 17.97 -0.82
CA LEU A 159 28.11 16.68 -1.31
C LEU A 159 28.05 16.64 -2.85
N PRO A 160 29.02 16.00 -3.52
CA PRO A 160 28.95 15.78 -4.96
C PRO A 160 27.70 14.96 -5.30
N GLY A 161 26.89 15.42 -6.26
CA GLY A 161 25.60 14.80 -6.57
C GLY A 161 24.48 15.09 -5.57
N GLY A 162 24.72 15.95 -4.57
CA GLY A 162 23.80 16.27 -3.49
C GLY A 162 22.37 16.59 -3.91
N LEU A 163 22.20 17.47 -4.90
CA LEU A 163 20.88 17.86 -5.39
C LEU A 163 20.10 16.68 -6.01
N ALA A 164 20.79 15.74 -6.67
CA ALA A 164 20.15 14.55 -7.21
C ALA A 164 19.66 13.61 -6.10
N VAL A 165 20.47 13.42 -5.06
CA VAL A 165 20.07 12.65 -3.87
C VAL A 165 18.88 13.31 -3.17
N SER A 166 18.90 14.65 -3.01
CA SER A 166 17.77 15.41 -2.46
C SER A 166 16.48 15.18 -3.25
N ILE A 167 16.55 15.13 -4.59
CA ILE A 167 15.38 14.87 -5.43
C ILE A 167 14.85 13.45 -5.21
N VAL A 168 15.71 12.44 -5.13
CA VAL A 168 15.28 11.05 -4.84
C VAL A 168 14.59 10.97 -3.48
N VAL A 169 15.17 11.58 -2.44
CA VAL A 169 14.62 11.55 -1.08
C VAL A 169 13.29 12.31 -1.00
N VAL A 170 13.26 13.55 -1.49
CA VAL A 170 12.02 14.34 -1.50
C VAL A 170 10.97 13.69 -2.40
N GLY A 171 11.40 13.06 -3.49
CA GLY A 171 10.51 12.32 -4.37
C GLY A 171 9.94 11.08 -3.73
N ALA A 172 10.71 10.34 -2.93
CA ALA A 172 10.17 9.24 -2.12
C ALA A 172 9.11 9.72 -1.11
N PHE A 173 9.34 10.87 -0.45
CA PHE A 173 8.37 11.46 0.50
C PHE A 173 7.10 11.96 -0.19
N LEU A 174 7.25 12.66 -1.31
CA LEU A 174 6.11 13.16 -2.07
C LEU A 174 5.36 12.03 -2.77
N ALA A 175 6.06 11.02 -3.26
CA ALA A 175 5.52 9.79 -3.82
C ALA A 175 4.53 9.12 -2.85
N ALA A 176 4.96 8.93 -1.60
CA ALA A 176 4.11 8.39 -0.53
C ALA A 176 2.87 9.27 -0.28
N SER A 177 2.97 10.58 -0.50
CA SER A 177 1.88 11.50 -0.22
C SER A 177 0.87 11.61 -1.35
N THR A 178 1.33 11.57 -2.61
CA THR A 178 0.49 11.88 -3.78
C THR A 178 -0.04 10.67 -4.50
N GLY A 179 0.74 9.59 -4.61
CA GLY A 179 0.36 8.40 -5.39
C GLY A 179 0.13 8.64 -6.89
N ILE A 180 0.28 9.89 -7.39
CA ILE A 180 0.05 10.28 -8.79
C ILE A 180 1.40 10.59 -9.42
N VAL A 181 1.90 9.59 -10.14
CA VAL A 181 3.23 9.63 -10.78
C VAL A 181 3.36 10.79 -11.76
N GLY A 182 2.37 10.96 -12.65
CA GLY A 182 2.47 11.97 -13.72
C GLY A 182 2.52 13.39 -13.20
N ALA A 183 1.66 13.72 -12.23
CA ALA A 183 1.67 15.02 -11.56
C ALA A 183 3.01 15.27 -10.84
N THR A 184 3.52 14.26 -10.13
CA THR A 184 4.80 14.37 -9.41
C THR A 184 5.97 14.60 -10.36
N VAL A 185 6.06 13.87 -11.48
CA VAL A 185 7.11 14.07 -12.49
C VAL A 185 7.01 15.46 -13.13
N VAL A 186 5.80 15.95 -13.42
CA VAL A 186 5.56 17.29 -13.96
C VAL A 186 5.99 18.37 -12.97
N THR A 187 5.55 18.26 -11.72
CA THR A 187 5.85 19.23 -10.67
C THR A 187 7.33 19.26 -10.32
N MET A 188 7.97 18.09 -10.20
CA MET A 188 9.43 18.02 -10.03
C MET A 188 10.19 18.49 -11.27
N GLY A 189 9.67 18.22 -12.47
CA GLY A 189 10.25 18.72 -13.71
C GLY A 189 10.19 20.25 -13.80
N LEU A 190 9.12 20.88 -13.33
CA LEU A 190 8.99 22.35 -13.33
C LEU A 190 9.84 23.02 -12.24
N LEU A 191 10.00 22.36 -11.08
CA LEU A 191 10.69 22.94 -9.93
C LEU A 191 12.19 22.58 -9.87
N ALA A 192 12.53 21.30 -10.04
CA ALA A 192 13.87 20.78 -9.82
C ALA A 192 14.74 20.83 -11.08
N LEU A 193 14.19 20.56 -12.27
CA LEU A 193 15.00 20.52 -13.50
C LEU A 193 15.70 21.85 -13.81
N PRO A 194 15.03 23.03 -13.74
CA PRO A 194 15.70 24.30 -13.98
C PRO A 194 16.81 24.57 -12.95
N THR A 195 16.58 24.17 -11.70
CA THR A 195 17.54 24.34 -10.60
C THR A 195 18.78 23.47 -10.79
N MET A 196 18.63 22.22 -11.26
CA MET A 196 19.75 21.34 -11.59
C MET A 196 20.59 21.89 -12.74
N LEU A 197 19.92 22.33 -13.83
CA LEU A 197 20.60 22.84 -15.02
C LEU A 197 21.36 24.15 -14.73
N ARG A 198 20.81 25.05 -13.88
CA ARG A 198 21.53 26.26 -13.43
C ARG A 198 22.79 25.94 -12.63
N ASN A 199 22.80 24.82 -11.90
CA ASN A 199 23.95 24.35 -11.14
C ASN A 199 24.87 23.43 -11.96
N ASN A 200 24.82 23.49 -13.30
CA ASN A 200 25.68 22.72 -14.21
C ASN A 200 25.57 21.18 -14.08
N TYR A 201 24.43 20.66 -13.64
CA TYR A 201 24.18 19.22 -13.74
C TYR A 201 23.95 18.80 -15.19
N SER A 202 24.43 17.61 -15.55
CA SER A 202 24.18 17.03 -16.87
C SER A 202 22.67 16.80 -17.10
N PRO A 203 22.10 17.19 -18.26
CA PRO A 203 20.68 17.00 -18.55
C PRO A 203 20.23 15.54 -18.44
N GLU A 204 21.10 14.59 -18.78
CA GLU A 204 20.82 13.15 -18.72
C GLU A 204 20.58 12.71 -17.26
N LEU A 205 21.48 13.04 -16.34
CA LEU A 205 21.29 12.72 -14.92
C LEU A 205 20.08 13.44 -14.33
N ALA A 206 19.92 14.73 -14.63
CA ALA A 206 18.82 15.53 -14.08
C ALA A 206 17.46 14.99 -14.49
N THR A 207 17.28 14.69 -15.78
CA THR A 207 16.02 14.15 -16.29
C THR A 207 15.77 12.72 -15.84
N GLY A 208 16.81 11.87 -15.81
CA GLY A 208 16.72 10.50 -15.33
C GLY A 208 16.28 10.41 -13.87
N VAL A 209 16.93 11.18 -12.98
CA VAL A 209 16.62 11.21 -11.54
C VAL A 209 15.20 11.70 -11.31
N ILE A 210 14.77 12.78 -11.97
CA ILE A 210 13.41 13.32 -11.81
C ILE A 210 12.36 12.33 -12.29
N ALA A 211 12.56 11.73 -13.47
CA ALA A 211 11.63 10.73 -14.00
C ALA A 211 11.54 9.51 -13.08
N ALA A 212 12.67 8.92 -12.71
CA ALA A 212 12.72 7.73 -11.86
C ALA A 212 12.10 7.98 -10.49
N SER A 213 12.49 9.10 -9.86
CA SER A 213 11.99 9.48 -8.54
C SER A 213 10.48 9.72 -8.51
N GLY A 214 9.89 10.28 -9.57
CA GLY A 214 8.45 10.49 -9.63
C GLY A 214 7.65 9.18 -9.72
N THR A 215 8.25 8.10 -10.23
CA THR A 215 7.56 6.78 -10.29
C THR A 215 7.58 5.99 -8.99
N LEU A 216 8.38 6.41 -8.00
CA LEU A 216 8.37 5.77 -6.67
C LEU A 216 6.99 5.82 -6.00
N GLY A 217 6.09 6.72 -6.42
CA GLY A 217 4.70 6.80 -5.95
C GLY A 217 3.86 5.57 -6.27
N GLN A 218 4.31 4.71 -7.18
CA GLN A 218 3.63 3.44 -7.47
C GLN A 218 3.91 2.35 -6.43
N ILE A 219 5.01 2.44 -5.69
CA ILE A 219 5.44 1.38 -4.77
C ILE A 219 5.50 1.84 -3.31
N ILE A 220 5.88 3.09 -3.04
CA ILE A 220 6.01 3.58 -1.66
C ILE A 220 4.62 3.86 -1.08
N PRO A 221 4.21 3.17 0.01
CA PRO A 221 2.91 3.40 0.62
C PRO A 221 2.76 4.78 1.28
N PRO A 222 1.54 5.36 1.34
CA PRO A 222 0.29 4.88 0.73
C PRO A 222 0.28 5.10 -0.79
N SER A 223 0.11 4.02 -1.57
CA SER A 223 0.15 4.07 -3.04
C SER A 223 -1.18 3.68 -3.65
N ILE A 224 -1.67 4.50 -4.58
CA ILE A 224 -2.91 4.22 -5.35
C ILE A 224 -2.79 2.90 -6.10
N VAL A 225 -1.61 2.61 -6.68
CA VAL A 225 -1.37 1.37 -7.44
C VAL A 225 -1.55 0.15 -6.54
N ILE A 226 -0.96 0.18 -5.35
CA ILE A 226 -1.05 -0.93 -4.38
C ILE A 226 -2.46 -1.06 -3.79
N VAL A 227 -3.18 0.04 -3.56
CA VAL A 227 -4.58 0.00 -3.14
C VAL A 227 -5.44 -0.71 -4.18
N LEU A 228 -5.29 -0.33 -5.45
CA LEU A 228 -6.09 -0.89 -6.54
C LEU A 228 -5.72 -2.34 -6.85
N LEU A 229 -4.43 -2.67 -6.83
CA LEU A 229 -3.97 -4.05 -6.92
C LEU A 229 -4.56 -4.84 -5.76
N GLY A 230 -4.40 -4.40 -4.51
CA GLY A 230 -4.87 -5.15 -3.34
C GLY A 230 -6.33 -5.51 -3.34
N THR A 231 -7.22 -4.60 -3.75
CA THR A 231 -8.63 -4.91 -3.90
C THR A 231 -8.86 -6.01 -4.94
N LEU A 232 -8.28 -5.86 -6.14
CA LEU A 232 -8.53 -6.82 -7.22
C LEU A 232 -7.83 -8.15 -7.03
N THR A 233 -6.59 -8.13 -6.53
CA THR A 233 -5.79 -9.33 -6.33
C THR A 233 -6.32 -10.15 -5.17
N GLY A 234 -6.86 -9.52 -4.12
CA GLY A 234 -7.57 -10.23 -3.04
C GLY A 234 -8.77 -11.01 -3.56
N ASP A 235 -9.62 -10.38 -4.37
CA ASP A 235 -10.78 -11.03 -4.99
C ASP A 235 -10.37 -12.17 -5.94
N ILE A 236 -9.37 -11.93 -6.81
CA ILE A 236 -8.89 -12.92 -7.78
C ILE A 236 -8.19 -14.08 -7.09
N TYR A 237 -7.38 -13.81 -6.05
CA TYR A 237 -6.69 -14.83 -5.28
C TYR A 237 -7.70 -15.75 -4.57
N SER A 238 -8.67 -15.16 -3.86
CA SER A 238 -9.73 -15.92 -3.19
C SER A 238 -10.49 -16.81 -4.17
N ALA A 239 -10.94 -16.25 -5.29
CA ALA A 239 -11.66 -17.01 -6.33
C ALA A 239 -10.79 -18.11 -6.98
N ALA A 240 -9.53 -17.80 -7.30
CA ALA A 240 -8.63 -18.77 -7.94
C ALA A 240 -8.25 -19.92 -7.00
N GLN A 241 -8.10 -19.66 -5.71
CA GLN A 241 -7.85 -20.71 -4.71
C GLN A 241 -9.10 -21.55 -4.44
N GLU A 242 -10.29 -20.95 -4.51
CA GLU A 242 -11.55 -21.69 -4.44
C GLU A 242 -11.69 -22.67 -5.62
N ASP A 243 -11.43 -22.20 -6.85
CA ASP A 243 -11.40 -23.07 -8.03
C ASP A 243 -10.36 -24.19 -7.89
N ARG A 244 -9.17 -23.88 -7.35
CA ARG A 244 -8.12 -24.87 -7.10
C ARG A 244 -8.53 -25.91 -6.06
N ALA A 245 -9.20 -25.50 -4.98
CA ALA A 245 -9.69 -26.40 -3.96
C ALA A 245 -10.73 -27.38 -4.53
N GLN A 246 -11.66 -26.89 -5.35
CA GLN A 246 -12.64 -27.73 -6.03
C GLN A 246 -11.98 -28.72 -7.02
N LEU A 247 -10.96 -28.26 -7.76
CA LEU A 247 -10.14 -29.12 -8.61
C LEU A 247 -9.33 -30.14 -7.81
N ALA A 248 -8.97 -29.85 -6.57
CA ALA A 248 -8.32 -30.78 -5.64
C ALA A 248 -9.30 -31.71 -4.89
N GLY A 249 -10.61 -31.59 -5.14
CA GLY A 249 -11.65 -32.42 -4.50
C GLY A 249 -12.10 -31.92 -3.13
N CYS A 250 -11.67 -30.73 -2.72
CA CYS A 250 -12.08 -30.07 -1.47
C CYS A 250 -13.29 -29.14 -1.68
N THR A 251 -14.02 -28.86 -0.60
CA THR A 251 -15.25 -28.04 -0.65
C THR A 251 -15.00 -26.55 -0.77
N ASP A 252 -13.91 -26.05 -0.18
CA ASP A 252 -13.59 -24.64 -0.04
C ASP A 252 -12.07 -24.42 0.10
N ALA A 253 -11.61 -23.23 -0.29
CA ALA A 253 -10.19 -22.84 -0.23
C ALA A 253 -9.61 -22.89 1.19
N LEU A 254 -10.40 -22.50 2.20
CA LEU A 254 -9.97 -22.52 3.61
C LEU A 254 -9.67 -23.95 4.08
N THR A 255 -10.48 -24.93 3.65
CA THR A 255 -10.21 -26.35 3.94
C THR A 255 -8.91 -26.80 3.29
N TYR A 256 -8.71 -26.47 2.02
CA TYR A 256 -7.54 -26.91 1.26
C TYR A 256 -6.22 -26.27 1.74
N LEU A 257 -6.22 -24.96 2.00
CA LEU A 257 -5.03 -24.19 2.39
C LEU A 257 -4.77 -24.18 3.89
N GLY A 258 -5.77 -24.44 4.74
CA GLY A 258 -5.67 -24.32 6.19
C GLY A 258 -5.75 -22.87 6.71
N GLU A 259 -5.52 -21.89 5.85
CA GLU A 259 -5.65 -20.46 6.15
C GLU A 259 -6.63 -19.77 5.18
N PRO A 260 -7.28 -18.66 5.59
CA PRO A 260 -8.20 -17.95 4.71
C PRO A 260 -7.44 -17.38 3.51
N ALA A 261 -7.94 -17.68 2.30
CA ALA A 261 -7.39 -17.21 1.03
C ALA A 261 -7.67 -15.71 0.79
N VAL A 262 -7.22 -14.85 1.70
CA VAL A 262 -7.49 -13.41 1.69
C VAL A 262 -6.20 -12.61 1.68
N VAL A 263 -6.15 -11.60 0.81
CA VAL A 263 -5.04 -10.65 0.74
C VAL A 263 -5.62 -9.27 0.97
N SER A 264 -5.21 -8.64 2.07
CA SER A 264 -5.66 -7.30 2.40
C SER A 264 -4.73 -6.24 1.79
N VAL A 265 -5.27 -5.05 1.53
CA VAL A 265 -4.48 -3.88 1.12
C VAL A 265 -3.41 -3.54 2.17
N GLY A 266 -3.72 -3.76 3.47
CA GLY A 266 -2.76 -3.52 4.55
C GLY A 266 -1.55 -4.45 4.50
N THR A 267 -1.77 -5.74 4.23
CA THR A 267 -0.70 -6.72 4.01
C THR A 267 0.18 -6.32 2.83
N LEU A 268 -0.41 -5.83 1.75
CA LEU A 268 0.37 -5.35 0.60
C LEU A 268 1.14 -4.05 0.89
N PHE A 269 0.61 -3.17 1.74
CA PHE A 269 1.36 -1.99 2.21
C PHE A 269 2.58 -2.41 3.06
N GLN A 270 2.42 -3.40 3.94
CA GLN A 270 3.53 -4.00 4.70
C GLN A 270 4.57 -4.58 3.72
N ALA A 271 4.12 -5.37 2.74
CA ALA A 271 4.95 -6.02 1.74
C ALA A 271 5.70 -5.04 0.82
N ALA A 272 5.07 -3.91 0.46
CA ALA A 272 5.65 -2.90 -0.43
C ALA A 272 6.70 -2.00 0.25
N LEU A 273 6.68 -1.89 1.58
CA LEU A 273 7.49 -0.92 2.32
C LEU A 273 8.99 -1.12 2.10
N LEU A 274 9.48 -2.35 2.32
CA LEU A 274 10.91 -2.63 2.21
C LEU A 274 11.42 -2.57 0.75
N PRO A 275 10.73 -3.16 -0.25
CA PRO A 275 11.06 -2.98 -1.67
C PRO A 275 11.06 -1.51 -2.12
N GLY A 276 10.10 -0.70 -1.66
CA GLY A 276 10.03 0.72 -1.99
C GLY A 276 11.23 1.50 -1.45
N ILE A 277 11.60 1.27 -0.19
CA ILE A 277 12.80 1.87 0.42
C ILE A 277 14.07 1.38 -0.29
N MET A 278 14.15 0.08 -0.60
CA MET A 278 15.27 -0.51 -1.35
C MET A 278 15.48 0.19 -2.69
N LEU A 279 14.43 0.38 -3.49
CA LEU A 279 14.54 1.07 -4.79
C LEU A 279 14.96 2.53 -4.63
N ALA A 280 14.39 3.26 -3.67
CA ALA A 280 14.78 4.64 -3.39
C ALA A 280 16.26 4.74 -2.99
N LEU A 281 16.75 3.82 -2.15
CA LEU A 281 18.16 3.74 -1.76
C LEU A 281 19.06 3.41 -2.96
N LEU A 282 18.69 2.44 -3.80
CA LEU A 282 19.46 2.11 -5.01
C LEU A 282 19.55 3.30 -5.97
N TYR A 283 18.48 4.08 -6.13
CA TYR A 283 18.50 5.31 -6.95
C TYR A 283 19.42 6.38 -6.37
N ALA A 284 19.36 6.61 -5.05
CA ALA A 284 20.22 7.56 -4.37
C ALA A 284 21.70 7.14 -4.44
N LEU A 285 21.98 5.86 -4.22
CA LEU A 285 23.33 5.29 -4.32
C LEU A 285 23.89 5.39 -5.74
N TYR A 286 23.08 5.13 -6.76
CA TYR A 286 23.48 5.32 -8.15
C TYR A 286 23.78 6.79 -8.46
N ALA A 287 22.88 7.72 -8.07
CA ALA A 287 23.08 9.14 -8.30
C ALA A 287 24.36 9.66 -7.61
N PHE A 288 24.62 9.23 -6.38
CA PHE A 288 25.81 9.57 -5.62
C PHE A 288 27.07 8.93 -6.23
N GLY A 289 27.05 7.63 -6.56
CA GLY A 289 28.16 6.92 -7.18
C GLY A 289 28.51 7.50 -8.56
N PHE A 290 27.52 7.86 -9.37
CA PHE A 290 27.72 8.52 -10.65
C PHE A 290 28.40 9.89 -10.48
N ALA A 291 28.03 10.65 -9.44
CA ALA A 291 28.63 11.94 -9.13
C ALA A 291 30.08 11.84 -8.63
N LEU A 292 30.40 10.81 -7.85
CA LEU A 292 31.78 10.53 -7.42
C LEU A 292 32.69 10.16 -8.60
N LEU A 293 32.18 9.37 -9.55
CA LEU A 293 32.92 8.97 -10.75
C LEU A 293 33.00 10.08 -11.80
N ASN A 294 32.00 10.98 -11.85
CA ASN A 294 31.94 12.10 -12.80
C ASN A 294 31.68 13.45 -12.11
N PRO A 295 32.65 14.01 -11.37
CA PRO A 295 32.46 15.26 -10.62
C PRO A 295 32.06 16.46 -11.49
N SER A 296 32.46 16.47 -12.76
CA SER A 296 32.13 17.55 -13.71
C SER A 296 30.68 17.53 -14.19
N LYS A 297 29.97 16.40 -14.04
CA LYS A 297 28.57 16.23 -14.51
C LYS A 297 27.55 16.43 -13.39
N ALA A 298 27.99 16.44 -12.13
CA ALA A 298 27.16 16.60 -10.94
C ALA A 298 27.96 17.32 -9.84
N PRO A 299 28.30 18.61 -10.04
CA PRO A 299 29.14 19.35 -9.10
C PRO A 299 28.42 19.60 -7.77
N ALA A 300 29.21 19.73 -6.70
CA ALA A 300 28.69 20.18 -5.40
C ALA A 300 28.25 21.64 -5.50
N ILE A 301 27.12 21.96 -4.87
CA ILE A 301 26.56 23.32 -4.81
C ILE A 301 27.10 23.99 -3.54
N GLN A 302 27.59 25.21 -3.66
CA GLN A 302 27.92 26.02 -2.48
C GLN A 302 26.60 26.34 -1.76
N ALA A 303 26.46 25.88 -0.52
CA ALA A 303 25.31 26.24 0.29
C ALA A 303 25.37 27.75 0.55
N ASP A 304 24.38 28.50 0.06
CA ASP A 304 24.21 29.90 0.42
C ASP A 304 23.91 29.99 1.92
N GLY A 305 24.89 30.48 2.70
CA GLY A 305 24.66 31.01 4.04
C GLY A 305 24.41 30.00 5.17
N SER A 306 24.90 28.77 5.11
CA SER A 306 25.02 27.96 6.34
C SER A 306 26.34 28.25 7.04
N ASP A 307 26.39 29.36 7.77
CA ASP A 307 27.36 29.54 8.84
C ASP A 307 27.26 28.33 9.77
N GLY A 308 28.22 27.41 9.65
CA GLY A 308 28.37 26.22 10.50
C GLY A 308 28.66 26.54 11.98
N SER A 309 28.40 27.77 12.41
CA SER A 309 28.70 28.29 13.74
C SER A 309 27.55 28.16 14.75
N TYR A 310 26.39 27.62 14.38
CA TYR A 310 25.24 27.51 15.30
C TYR A 310 25.28 26.31 16.27
N TYR A 311 26.20 25.34 16.11
CA TYR A 311 26.09 24.08 16.84
C TYR A 311 26.93 23.95 18.11
N GLY A 312 27.97 24.77 18.33
CA GLY A 312 28.72 24.80 19.60
C GLY A 312 29.28 23.47 20.12
N ALA A 313 29.23 22.37 19.36
CA ALA A 313 29.47 21.00 19.80
C ALA A 313 30.34 20.24 18.80
N GLY A 314 31.13 19.28 19.29
CA GLY A 314 31.96 18.43 18.46
C GLY A 314 31.14 17.46 17.61
N ARG A 315 31.65 17.05 16.43
CA ARG A 315 30.99 16.06 15.54
C ARG A 315 30.57 14.78 16.28
N ASN A 316 31.37 14.35 17.25
CA ASN A 316 31.08 13.16 18.07
C ASN A 316 29.90 13.37 19.02
N GLU A 317 29.76 14.56 19.62
CA GLU A 317 28.63 14.88 20.50
C GLU A 317 27.33 14.98 19.69
N LEU A 318 27.41 15.60 18.51
CA LEU A 318 26.26 15.69 17.62
C LEU A 318 25.78 14.30 17.20
N LEU A 319 26.68 13.41 16.78
CA LEU A 319 26.34 12.01 16.45
C LEU A 319 25.81 11.22 17.66
N MET A 320 26.37 11.46 18.85
CA MET A 320 25.92 10.79 20.08
C MET A 320 24.46 11.11 20.38
N TRP A 321 24.09 12.40 20.36
CA TRP A 321 22.74 12.86 20.70
C TRP A 321 21.72 12.70 19.58
N SER A 322 22.13 12.79 18.32
CA SER A 322 21.20 12.70 17.18
C SER A 322 20.93 11.26 16.72
N LEU A 323 21.86 10.33 16.92
CA LEU A 323 21.80 8.99 16.33
C LEU A 323 22.00 7.88 17.37
N PHE A 324 23.14 7.86 18.06
CA PHE A 324 23.47 6.73 18.93
C PHE A 324 22.55 6.61 20.16
N LEU A 325 22.20 7.73 20.81
CA LEU A 325 21.30 7.73 21.96
C LEU A 325 19.86 7.31 21.59
N PRO A 326 19.23 7.86 20.53
CA PRO A 326 17.92 7.37 20.07
C PRO A 326 17.91 5.90 19.68
N ILE A 327 18.92 5.42 18.93
CA ILE A 327 19.04 4.01 18.56
C ILE A 327 19.26 3.14 19.80
N GLY A 328 20.10 3.58 20.72
CA GLY A 328 20.33 2.90 22.00
C GLY A 328 19.06 2.82 22.85
N ALA A 329 18.27 3.89 22.91
CA ALA A 329 16.99 3.90 23.61
C ALA A 329 15.98 2.92 22.97
N LEU A 330 15.91 2.89 21.64
CA LEU A 330 15.09 1.92 20.91
C LEU A 330 15.56 0.48 21.17
N ALA A 331 16.87 0.22 21.13
CA ALA A 331 17.43 -1.10 21.40
C ALA A 331 17.13 -1.55 22.84
N VAL A 332 17.26 -0.66 23.82
CA VAL A 332 16.89 -0.95 25.22
C VAL A 332 15.41 -1.25 25.35
N PHE A 333 14.55 -0.50 24.65
CA PHE A 333 13.11 -0.77 24.65
C PHE A 333 12.78 -2.13 24.02
N LEU A 334 13.37 -2.46 22.87
CA LEU A 334 13.17 -3.77 22.22
C LEU A 334 13.67 -4.92 23.10
N LEU A 335 14.85 -4.79 23.70
CA LEU A 335 15.37 -5.76 24.68
C LEU A 335 14.46 -5.86 25.90
N SER A 336 13.88 -4.76 26.37
CA SER A 336 12.96 -4.78 27.50
C SER A 336 11.66 -5.54 27.20
N ILE A 337 11.21 -5.57 25.94
CA ILE A 337 10.09 -6.43 25.52
C ILE A 337 10.52 -7.90 25.54
N GLU A 338 11.70 -8.21 25.01
CA GLU A 338 12.23 -9.59 24.96
C GLU A 338 12.45 -10.19 26.35
N PHE A 339 12.91 -9.40 27.31
CA PHE A 339 13.08 -9.81 28.72
C PHE A 339 11.80 -9.69 29.57
N ASN A 340 10.64 -9.46 28.96
CA ASN A 340 9.34 -9.31 29.62
C ASN A 340 9.31 -8.19 30.70
N LEU A 341 10.16 -7.17 30.57
CA LEU A 341 10.15 -5.96 31.41
C LEU A 341 9.04 -4.99 30.97
N VAL A 342 8.85 -4.86 29.65
CA VAL A 342 7.77 -4.09 29.03
C VAL A 342 6.83 -5.07 28.34
N GLY A 343 5.54 -5.03 28.68
CA GLY A 343 4.55 -5.92 28.08
C GLY A 343 3.13 -5.57 28.50
N SER A 344 2.21 -6.48 28.25
CA SER A 344 0.79 -6.21 28.51
C SER A 344 0.51 -6.22 30.01
N GLN A 345 -0.12 -5.14 30.49
CA GLN A 345 -0.68 -5.05 31.84
C GLN A 345 -2.22 -5.06 31.81
N SER A 346 -2.81 -5.57 30.72
CA SER A 346 -4.27 -5.59 30.58
C SER A 346 -4.89 -6.67 31.47
N THR A 347 -5.81 -6.25 32.34
CA THR A 347 -6.73 -7.14 33.09
C THR A 347 -8.05 -7.36 32.36
N ILE A 348 -8.20 -6.83 31.15
CA ILE A 348 -9.40 -7.05 30.36
C ILE A 348 -9.44 -8.54 30.00
N VAL A 349 -10.35 -9.27 30.66
CA VAL A 349 -10.73 -10.63 30.32
C VAL A 349 -11.99 -10.52 29.49
N ASP A 350 -11.98 -11.11 28.31
CA ASP A 350 -13.15 -11.10 27.45
C ASP A 350 -14.35 -11.74 28.14
N THR A 351 -15.55 -11.21 27.86
CA THR A 351 -16.80 -11.68 28.47
C THR A 351 -17.17 -13.09 28.00
N TYR A 352 -16.61 -13.49 26.87
CA TYR A 352 -16.80 -14.78 26.23
C TYR A 352 -15.47 -15.51 26.19
N SER A 353 -15.53 -16.85 26.27
CA SER A 353 -14.34 -17.67 26.05
C SER A 353 -13.87 -17.49 24.62
N ASP A 354 -12.55 -17.44 24.42
CA ASP A 354 -11.99 -17.55 23.09
C ASP A 354 -12.56 -18.80 22.40
N ILE A 355 -12.89 -18.67 21.12
CA ILE A 355 -13.21 -19.83 20.30
C ILE A 355 -11.92 -20.66 20.32
N MET A 356 -11.97 -21.89 20.85
CA MET A 356 -10.81 -22.79 20.76
C MET A 356 -10.44 -22.89 19.27
N GLU A 357 -9.21 -22.52 18.92
CA GLU A 357 -8.71 -22.71 17.57
C GLU A 357 -8.91 -24.19 17.21
N GLY A 358 -9.58 -24.41 16.07
CA GLY A 358 -9.71 -25.76 15.53
C GLY A 358 -8.33 -26.35 15.23
N ALA A 359 -8.27 -27.64 14.89
CA ALA A 359 -7.04 -28.22 14.40
C ALA A 359 -6.46 -27.38 13.25
N ALA A 360 -5.13 -27.31 13.14
CA ALA A 360 -4.43 -26.49 12.14
C ALA A 360 -4.88 -26.80 10.70
N LEU A 361 -5.37 -28.02 10.46
CA LEU A 361 -6.05 -28.43 9.23
C LEU A 361 -7.38 -29.08 9.57
N ARG A 362 -8.39 -28.89 8.71
CA ARG A 362 -9.66 -29.60 8.82
C ARG A 362 -9.47 -31.06 8.41
N THR A 363 -9.64 -31.99 9.34
CA THR A 363 -9.41 -33.42 9.08
C THR A 363 -10.67 -34.21 8.72
N ASN A 364 -11.86 -33.65 8.95
CA ASN A 364 -13.14 -34.21 8.53
C ASN A 364 -13.46 -33.80 7.09
N VAL A 365 -12.78 -34.43 6.14
CA VAL A 365 -12.94 -34.17 4.69
C VAL A 365 -13.06 -35.47 3.91
N ASP A 366 -13.53 -35.39 2.67
CA ASP A 366 -13.55 -36.55 1.78
C ASP A 366 -12.14 -37.12 1.54
N PRO A 367 -12.00 -38.43 1.30
CA PRO A 367 -10.70 -39.09 1.13
C PRO A 367 -9.84 -38.51 -0.02
N GLU A 368 -10.49 -38.01 -1.08
CA GLU A 368 -9.80 -37.34 -2.20
C GLU A 368 -9.19 -36.01 -1.75
N CYS A 369 -9.95 -35.19 -1.01
CA CYS A 369 -9.45 -33.93 -0.44
C CYS A 369 -8.35 -34.18 0.59
N ALA A 370 -8.46 -35.22 1.42
CA ALA A 370 -7.41 -35.61 2.36
C ALA A 370 -6.09 -35.94 1.65
N ALA A 371 -6.14 -36.70 0.55
CA ALA A 371 -4.95 -37.01 -0.24
C ALA A 371 -4.31 -35.74 -0.82
N SER A 372 -5.12 -34.83 -1.37
CA SER A 372 -4.65 -33.55 -1.91
C SER A 372 -4.06 -32.62 -0.84
N MET A 373 -4.62 -32.62 0.38
CA MET A 373 -4.07 -31.85 1.50
C MET A 373 -2.76 -32.44 2.04
N ILE A 374 -2.64 -33.77 2.09
CA ILE A 374 -1.39 -34.45 2.45
C ILE A 374 -0.29 -34.12 1.42
N GLU A 375 -0.64 -34.06 0.14
CA GLU A 375 0.29 -33.66 -0.92
C GLU A 375 0.77 -32.21 -0.74
N LEU A 376 -0.12 -31.30 -0.34
CA LEU A 376 0.19 -29.88 -0.18
C LEU A 376 0.99 -29.57 1.10
N HIS A 377 0.54 -30.07 2.26
CA HIS A 377 1.07 -29.72 3.59
C HIS A 377 2.08 -30.73 4.13
N GLY A 378 2.16 -31.92 3.52
CA GLY A 378 2.98 -33.03 3.97
C GLY A 378 2.30 -33.90 5.03
N GLN A 379 2.71 -35.16 5.09
CA GLN A 379 2.14 -36.16 6.00
C GLN A 379 2.29 -35.78 7.48
N GLU A 380 3.40 -35.16 7.86
CA GLU A 380 3.68 -34.79 9.26
C GLU A 380 2.69 -33.74 9.79
N ALA A 381 2.38 -32.73 8.97
CA ALA A 381 1.40 -31.69 9.31
C ALA A 381 -0.02 -32.26 9.40
N TRP A 382 -0.36 -33.18 8.49
CA TRP A 382 -1.64 -33.89 8.51
C TRP A 382 -1.81 -34.72 9.79
N ASP A 383 -0.82 -35.54 10.12
CA ASP A 383 -0.86 -36.40 11.31
C ASP A 383 -0.92 -35.56 12.60
N ALA A 384 -0.22 -34.41 12.63
CA ALA A 384 -0.31 -33.44 13.72
C ALA A 384 -1.72 -32.85 13.85
N ALA A 385 -2.34 -32.45 12.74
CA ALA A 385 -3.71 -31.94 12.73
C ALA A 385 -4.74 -33.00 13.16
N VAL A 386 -4.55 -34.27 12.77
CA VAL A 386 -5.39 -35.40 13.22
C VAL A 386 -5.25 -35.62 14.72
N ALA A 387 -4.02 -35.56 15.25
CA ALA A 387 -3.79 -35.65 16.69
C ALA A 387 -4.40 -34.47 17.45
N GLN A 388 -4.30 -33.26 16.93
CA GLN A 388 -4.96 -32.07 17.48
C GLN A 388 -6.48 -32.21 17.48
N GLN A 389 -7.07 -32.63 16.35
CA GLN A 389 -8.51 -32.83 16.24
C GLN A 389 -8.99 -33.91 17.22
N ALA A 390 -8.26 -35.03 17.33
CA ALA A 390 -8.58 -36.08 18.29
C ALA A 390 -8.49 -35.60 19.74
N ALA A 391 -7.53 -34.72 20.06
CA ALA A 391 -7.43 -34.08 21.37
C ALA A 391 -8.60 -33.12 21.63
N ILE A 392 -8.99 -32.33 20.63
CA ILE A 392 -10.15 -31.42 20.70
C ILE A 392 -11.45 -32.20 20.89
N GLU A 393 -11.66 -33.29 20.14
CA GLU A 393 -12.82 -34.16 20.27
C GLU A 393 -12.86 -34.89 21.63
N ALA A 394 -11.70 -35.36 22.11
CA ALA A 394 -11.58 -35.93 23.46
C ALA A 394 -11.88 -34.89 24.56
N ALA A 395 -11.67 -33.60 24.29
CA ALA A 395 -12.04 -32.49 25.17
C ALA A 395 -13.50 -32.02 25.01
N GLY A 396 -14.29 -32.64 24.12
CA GLY A 396 -15.71 -32.34 23.90
C GLY A 396 -16.01 -31.47 22.67
N GLY A 397 -15.07 -31.35 21.73
CA GLY A 397 -15.21 -30.60 20.47
C GLY A 397 -14.81 -29.12 20.59
N VAL A 398 -14.86 -28.39 19.47
CA VAL A 398 -14.71 -26.92 19.46
C VAL A 398 -15.92 -26.33 20.19
N GLN A 399 -15.75 -25.96 21.45
CA GLN A 399 -16.82 -25.33 22.22
C GLN A 399 -17.14 -23.96 21.61
N GLU A 400 -18.41 -23.71 21.31
CA GLU A 400 -18.87 -22.37 20.93
C GLU A 400 -18.51 -21.36 22.02
N SER A 401 -18.16 -20.14 21.60
CA SER A 401 -17.87 -19.02 22.49
C SER A 401 -19.01 -18.88 23.51
N ARG A 402 -18.78 -19.36 24.74
CA ARG A 402 -19.73 -19.28 25.83
C ARG A 402 -19.40 -18.10 26.70
N GLN A 403 -20.43 -17.48 27.28
CA GLN A 403 -20.21 -16.45 28.26
C GLN A 403 -19.46 -17.07 29.45
N LEU A 404 -18.28 -16.53 29.76
CA LEU A 404 -17.47 -17.02 30.88
C LEU A 404 -18.21 -16.74 32.17
N SER A 405 -18.29 -17.75 33.05
CA SER A 405 -18.78 -17.57 34.41
C SER A 405 -17.85 -16.66 35.21
N ASP A 406 -18.35 -16.02 36.27
CA ASP A 406 -17.55 -15.10 37.08
C ASP A 406 -16.33 -15.80 37.72
N GLU A 407 -16.43 -17.11 37.99
CA GLU A 407 -15.32 -17.92 38.50
C GLU A 407 -14.23 -18.17 37.45
N GLU A 408 -14.61 -18.46 36.20
CA GLU A 408 -13.64 -18.65 35.09
C GLU A 408 -12.94 -17.35 34.72
N ARG A 409 -13.65 -16.21 34.77
CA ARG A 409 -13.03 -14.89 34.58
C ARG A 409 -12.03 -14.59 35.69
N ALA A 410 -12.30 -15.00 36.93
CA ALA A 410 -11.35 -14.85 38.03
C ALA A 410 -10.09 -15.72 37.85
N ILE A 411 -10.23 -16.92 37.27
CA ILE A 411 -9.09 -17.79 36.94
C ILE A 411 -8.24 -17.18 35.82
N LEU A 412 -8.85 -16.78 34.70
CA LEU A 412 -8.15 -16.14 33.57
C LEU A 412 -7.50 -14.81 33.98
N LEU A 413 -8.16 -14.06 34.87
CA LEU A 413 -7.56 -12.88 35.49
C LEU A 413 -6.31 -13.25 36.29
N ASN A 414 -6.35 -14.29 37.12
CA ASN A 414 -5.18 -14.75 37.88
C ASN A 414 -4.04 -15.24 36.98
N GLU A 415 -4.33 -15.90 35.86
CA GLU A 415 -3.33 -16.28 34.86
C GLU A 415 -2.67 -15.05 34.20
N LYS A 416 -3.47 -14.06 33.78
CA LYS A 416 -2.94 -12.78 33.26
C LYS A 416 -2.14 -12.02 34.31
N LEU A 417 -2.53 -12.08 35.58
CA LEU A 417 -1.79 -11.48 36.69
C LEU A 417 -0.44 -12.17 36.95
N ALA A 418 -0.31 -13.47 36.66
CA ALA A 418 0.91 -14.25 36.92
C ALA A 418 2.04 -14.02 35.90
N VAL A 419 1.71 -13.65 34.66
CA VAL A 419 2.66 -13.41 33.55
C VAL A 419 2.91 -11.90 33.32
N MET A 420 2.39 -11.06 34.22
CA MET A 420 2.37 -9.61 34.07
C MET A 420 3.77 -8.99 34.01
N SER A 421 3.96 -8.10 33.04
CA SER A 421 5.19 -7.33 32.90
C SER A 421 5.20 -6.11 33.86
N PRO A 422 6.37 -5.73 34.42
CA PRO A 422 6.50 -4.58 35.31
C PRO A 422 6.12 -3.22 34.70
N ILE A 423 6.26 -3.05 33.38
CA ILE A 423 5.95 -1.81 32.67
C ILE A 423 4.90 -2.10 31.58
N GLY A 424 3.87 -1.27 31.51
CA GLY A 424 2.83 -1.39 30.48
C GLY A 424 3.35 -0.96 29.11
N THR A 425 2.98 -1.69 28.04
CA THR A 425 3.37 -1.37 26.66
C THR A 425 3.11 0.08 26.27
N GLY A 426 1.93 0.61 26.62
CA GLY A 426 1.57 2.01 26.32
C GLY A 426 2.46 3.03 27.04
N ILE A 427 2.75 2.79 28.32
CA ILE A 427 3.60 3.67 29.13
C ILE A 427 5.06 3.58 28.65
N GLY A 428 5.58 2.37 28.44
CA GLY A 428 6.91 2.14 27.91
C GLY A 428 7.13 2.78 26.55
N LEU A 429 6.17 2.63 25.61
CA LEU A 429 6.23 3.26 24.30
C LEU A 429 6.18 4.79 24.40
N SER A 430 5.31 5.34 25.27
CA SER A 430 5.24 6.78 25.49
C SER A 430 6.55 7.34 26.07
N ALA A 431 7.16 6.63 27.02
CA ALA A 431 8.45 6.99 27.60
C ALA A 431 9.57 6.99 26.56
N LEU A 432 9.60 5.98 25.67
CA LEU A 432 10.54 5.93 24.56
C LEU A 432 10.38 7.15 23.63
N LEU A 433 9.17 7.43 23.17
CA LEU A 433 8.90 8.53 22.23
C LEU A 433 9.23 9.91 22.83
N LEU A 434 8.82 10.14 24.10
CA LEU A 434 9.15 11.37 24.81
C LEU A 434 10.68 11.47 25.00
N GLY A 435 11.35 10.38 25.38
CA GLY A 435 12.79 10.32 25.59
C GLY A 435 13.59 10.64 24.34
N VAL A 436 13.26 10.00 23.22
CA VAL A 436 13.86 10.28 21.90
C VAL A 436 13.65 11.74 21.50
N THR A 437 12.47 12.30 21.75
CA THR A 437 12.18 13.72 21.45
C THR A 437 13.11 14.66 22.24
N LEU A 438 13.33 14.40 23.54
CA LEU A 438 14.24 15.20 24.36
C LEU A 438 15.71 15.07 23.91
N MET A 439 16.14 13.85 23.54
CA MET A 439 17.50 13.59 23.03
C MET A 439 17.76 14.34 21.71
N LEU A 440 16.83 14.24 20.76
CA LEU A 440 16.93 14.93 19.48
C LEU A 440 16.91 16.45 19.66
N ALA A 441 16.10 16.98 20.57
CA ALA A 441 16.05 18.42 20.83
C ALA A 441 17.35 18.96 21.42
N ARG A 442 18.08 18.15 22.22
CA ARG A 442 19.42 18.51 22.69
C ARG A 442 20.42 18.55 21.53
N ALA A 443 20.29 17.64 20.57
CA ALA A 443 21.16 17.56 19.39
C ALA A 443 21.02 18.77 18.45
N VAL A 444 19.86 19.44 18.43
CA VAL A 444 19.62 20.61 17.57
C VAL A 444 20.32 21.87 18.06
N ASP A 445 20.41 22.08 19.38
CA ASP A 445 21.01 23.29 19.93
C ASP A 445 21.69 23.01 21.28
N PHE A 446 23.02 22.97 21.26
CA PHE A 446 23.82 22.72 22.45
C PHE A 446 24.01 23.97 23.32
N THR A 447 23.69 25.16 22.80
CA THR A 447 23.92 26.45 23.46
C THR A 447 22.79 26.85 24.42
N LYS A 448 21.57 26.37 24.18
CA LYS A 448 20.41 26.66 25.04
C LYS A 448 20.42 25.87 26.35
N ASP A 449 19.86 26.49 27.40
CA ASP A 449 19.75 25.93 28.76
C ASP A 449 19.14 24.52 28.75
N THR A 450 19.81 23.54 29.36
CA THR A 450 19.36 22.13 29.36
C THR A 450 18.36 21.81 30.46
N ARG A 451 18.17 22.70 31.45
CA ARG A 451 17.30 22.45 32.62
C ARG A 451 15.89 22.00 32.24
N PRO A 452 15.18 22.59 31.25
CA PRO A 452 13.85 22.13 30.88
C PRO A 452 13.83 20.70 30.32
N LEU A 453 14.86 20.32 29.54
CA LEU A 453 14.98 18.97 28.99
C LEU A 453 15.29 17.94 30.10
N LEU A 454 16.11 18.33 31.09
CA LEU A 454 16.40 17.48 32.26
C LEU A 454 15.17 17.30 33.15
N ILE A 455 14.35 18.34 33.35
CA ILE A 455 13.06 18.23 34.05
C ILE A 455 12.13 17.27 33.31
N GLY A 456 12.09 17.36 31.98
CA GLY A 456 11.35 16.42 31.15
C GLY A 456 11.83 14.97 31.29
N GLY A 457 13.15 14.77 31.25
CA GLY A 457 13.77 13.45 31.42
C GLY A 457 13.52 12.86 32.81
N LEU A 458 13.60 13.69 33.85
CA LEU A 458 13.20 13.29 35.22
C LEU A 458 11.73 12.90 35.26
N GLY A 459 10.85 13.65 34.57
CA GLY A 459 9.45 13.31 34.41
C GLY A 459 9.27 11.89 33.84
N ILE A 460 9.96 11.56 32.74
CA ILE A 460 9.89 10.22 32.12
C ILE A 460 10.36 9.12 33.07
N VAL A 461 11.47 9.33 33.78
CA VAL A 461 11.97 8.36 34.77
C VAL A 461 10.95 8.17 35.90
N LEU A 462 10.33 9.25 36.37
CA LEU A 462 9.27 9.19 37.38
C LEU A 462 8.01 8.49 36.86
N ILE A 463 7.67 8.62 35.58
CA ILE A 463 6.56 7.87 34.96
C ILE A 463 6.86 6.37 35.02
N LEU A 464 8.05 5.94 34.57
CA LEU A 464 8.44 4.52 34.59
C LEU A 464 8.55 3.97 36.01
N LEU A 465 9.07 4.75 36.96
CA LEU A 465 9.11 4.35 38.37
C LEU A 465 7.71 4.27 38.99
N CYS A 466 6.80 5.18 38.61
CA CYS A 466 5.42 5.15 39.06
C CYS A 466 4.73 3.87 38.56
N ASP A 467 5.02 3.49 37.31
CA ASP A 467 4.51 2.25 36.70
C ASP A 467 4.97 1.02 37.47
N ILE A 468 6.28 0.91 37.72
CA ILE A 468 6.87 -0.23 38.43
C ILE A 468 6.39 -0.34 39.89
N LEU A 469 6.19 0.78 40.58
CA LEU A 469 5.97 0.80 42.03
C LEU A 469 4.50 0.89 42.45
N PHE A 470 3.66 1.57 41.67
CA PHE A 470 2.31 1.96 42.10
C PHE A 470 1.20 1.54 41.13
N ILE A 471 1.53 1.31 39.86
CA ILE A 471 0.54 0.91 38.86
C ILE A 471 0.55 -0.61 38.78
N SER A 472 -0.52 -1.20 39.31
CA SER A 472 -0.81 -2.62 39.12
C SER A 472 -1.93 -2.78 38.10
N ALA A 473 -2.10 -3.98 37.56
CA ALA A 473 -3.15 -4.25 36.58
C ALA A 473 -4.60 -4.14 37.15
N LEU A 474 -4.75 -4.06 38.49
CA LEU A 474 -6.02 -3.77 39.17
C LEU A 474 -6.32 -2.26 39.29
N THR A 475 -5.39 -1.41 38.88
CA THR A 475 -5.53 0.04 38.97
C THR A 475 -6.39 0.53 37.81
N SER A 476 -7.48 1.25 38.10
CA SER A 476 -8.35 1.76 37.02
C SER A 476 -7.58 2.72 36.10
N PRO A 477 -7.96 2.83 34.81
CA PRO A 477 -7.36 3.80 33.89
C PRO A 477 -7.44 5.24 34.41
N GLY A 478 -8.51 5.60 35.13
CA GLY A 478 -8.65 6.92 35.76
C GLY A 478 -7.65 7.15 36.89
N VAL A 479 -7.45 6.17 37.77
CA VAL A 479 -6.45 6.27 38.85
C VAL A 479 -5.03 6.29 38.28
N THR A 480 -4.74 5.48 37.28
CA THR A 480 -3.45 5.47 36.56
C THR A 480 -3.15 6.84 35.95
N THR A 481 -4.15 7.45 35.29
CA THR A 481 -4.02 8.80 34.74
C THR A 481 -3.70 9.84 35.82
N LEU A 482 -4.34 9.74 36.99
CA LEU A 482 -4.08 10.65 38.12
C LEU A 482 -2.68 10.46 38.72
N MET A 483 -2.22 9.21 38.88
CA MET A 483 -0.89 8.89 39.42
C MET A 483 0.23 9.39 38.48
N ILE A 484 0.02 9.30 37.17
CA ILE A 484 0.98 9.73 36.15
C ILE A 484 0.85 11.24 35.87
N ALA A 485 -0.23 11.91 36.27
CA ALA A 485 -0.48 13.31 35.91
C ALA A 485 0.68 14.26 36.26
N VAL A 486 1.26 14.15 37.46
CA VAL A 486 2.35 15.03 37.90
C VAL A 486 3.67 14.73 37.14
N PRO A 487 4.18 13.48 37.11
CA PRO A 487 5.31 13.12 36.26
C PRO A 487 5.10 13.44 34.77
N GLY A 488 3.88 13.22 34.27
CA GLY A 488 3.43 13.53 32.92
C GLY A 488 3.50 15.03 32.60
N LEU A 489 3.02 15.89 33.49
CA LEU A 489 3.13 17.35 33.32
C LEU A 489 4.59 17.82 33.28
N MET A 490 5.48 17.20 34.07
CA MET A 490 6.92 17.48 34.03
C MET A 490 7.53 17.03 32.69
N ALA A 491 7.18 15.84 32.22
CA ALA A 491 7.59 15.33 30.91
C ALA A 491 7.09 16.26 29.77
N LEU A 492 5.82 16.66 29.81
CA LEU A 492 5.22 17.58 28.84
C LEU A 492 5.85 18.98 28.86
N TYR A 493 6.27 19.48 30.02
CA TYR A 493 7.01 20.74 30.11
C TYR A 493 8.35 20.67 29.37
N GLY A 494 9.11 19.58 29.57
CA GLY A 494 10.36 19.36 28.85
C GLY A 494 10.13 19.15 27.35
N VAL A 495 9.10 18.39 26.97
CA VAL A 495 8.76 18.14 25.57
C VAL A 495 8.29 19.40 24.85
N LYS A 496 7.54 20.30 25.51
CA LYS A 496 7.18 21.59 24.94
C LYS A 496 8.42 22.39 24.52
N GLU A 497 9.43 22.45 25.39
CA GLU A 497 10.69 23.13 25.08
C GLU A 497 11.49 22.36 24.02
N ALA A 498 11.48 21.03 24.07
CA ALA A 498 12.11 20.19 23.07
C ALA A 498 11.55 20.42 21.65
N LEU A 499 10.22 20.45 21.53
CA LEU A 499 9.53 20.73 20.28
C LEU A 499 9.86 22.14 19.78
N ASN A 500 9.92 23.15 20.66
CA ASN A 500 10.33 24.51 20.25
C ASN A 500 11.75 24.53 19.65
N ARG A 501 12.68 23.73 20.18
CA ARG A 501 14.04 23.61 19.64
C ARG A 501 14.05 22.87 18.31
N LEU A 502 13.36 21.74 18.24
CA LEU A 502 13.25 20.93 17.03
C LEU A 502 12.64 21.74 15.87
N PHE A 503 11.53 22.44 16.12
CA PHE A 503 10.84 23.27 15.11
C PHE A 503 11.53 24.60 14.81
N ALA A 504 12.56 24.99 15.57
CA ALA A 504 13.44 26.09 15.18
C ALA A 504 14.34 25.71 14.00
N ASN A 505 14.59 24.41 13.79
CA ASN A 505 15.26 23.92 12.60
C ASN A 505 14.27 23.86 11.43
N ASP A 506 14.55 24.64 10.39
CA ASP A 506 13.74 24.67 9.16
C ASP A 506 13.49 23.28 8.57
N LEU A 507 14.48 22.38 8.63
CA LEU A 507 14.37 21.02 8.10
C LEU A 507 13.27 20.24 8.81
N ILE A 508 13.38 20.17 10.13
CA ILE A 508 12.44 19.43 10.97
C ILE A 508 11.06 20.05 10.82
N ARG A 509 10.97 21.38 10.77
CA ARG A 509 9.70 22.08 10.57
C ARG A 509 8.98 21.72 9.28
N ILE A 510 9.72 21.42 8.21
CA ILE A 510 9.13 21.16 6.88
C ILE A 510 8.91 19.65 6.65
N VAL A 511 9.84 18.79 7.08
CA VAL A 511 9.79 17.33 6.82
C VAL A 511 8.92 16.59 7.82
N PHE A 512 8.99 16.98 9.09
CA PHE A 512 8.38 16.21 10.17
C PHE A 512 6.84 16.17 10.09
N PRO A 513 6.11 17.26 9.77
CA PRO A 513 4.65 17.19 9.75
C PRO A 513 4.08 16.23 8.69
N PRO A 514 4.53 16.24 7.41
CA PRO A 514 4.13 15.22 6.44
C PRO A 514 4.54 13.80 6.85
N LEU A 515 5.73 13.62 7.43
CA LEU A 515 6.18 12.32 7.93
C LEU A 515 5.26 11.78 9.04
N VAL A 516 4.90 12.62 10.02
CA VAL A 516 3.95 12.24 11.09
C VAL A 516 2.61 11.84 10.50
N LEU A 517 2.14 12.56 9.47
CA LEU A 517 0.89 12.21 8.78
C LEU A 517 0.99 10.86 8.08
N ILE A 518 2.07 10.60 7.33
CA ILE A 518 2.31 9.31 6.66
C ILE A 518 2.39 8.19 7.69
N VAL A 519 3.14 8.38 8.78
CA VAL A 519 3.27 7.39 9.86
C VAL A 519 1.95 7.17 10.59
N ALA A 520 1.13 8.19 10.80
CA ALA A 520 -0.19 8.02 11.41
C ALA A 520 -1.14 7.21 10.50
N VAL A 521 -1.15 7.52 9.21
CA VAL A 521 -1.94 6.82 8.20
C VAL A 521 -1.47 5.37 8.07
N LEU A 522 -0.18 5.17 7.75
CA LEU A 522 0.39 3.84 7.58
C LEU A 522 0.34 3.06 8.89
N GLY A 523 0.71 3.64 10.02
CA GLY A 523 0.65 2.98 11.32
C GLY A 523 -0.77 2.48 11.66
N SER A 524 -1.81 3.24 11.31
CA SER A 524 -3.20 2.78 11.52
C SER A 524 -3.60 1.59 10.64
N ILE A 525 -3.03 1.50 9.42
CA ILE A 525 -3.26 0.39 8.48
C ILE A 525 -2.39 -0.82 8.84
N LEU A 526 -1.08 -0.61 9.01
CA LEU A 526 -0.09 -1.65 9.29
C LEU A 526 -0.32 -2.29 10.66
N GLY A 527 -0.82 -1.52 11.63
CA GLY A 527 -1.19 -2.01 12.96
C GLY A 527 -2.58 -2.65 13.05
N GLY A 528 -3.29 -2.81 11.92
CA GLY A 528 -4.63 -3.41 11.89
C GLY A 528 -5.71 -2.61 12.63
N ILE A 529 -5.44 -1.35 12.99
CA ILE A 529 -6.35 -0.51 13.78
C ILE A 529 -7.53 -0.06 12.93
N THR A 530 -7.28 0.32 11.67
CA THR A 530 -8.31 0.77 10.75
C THR A 530 -8.10 0.26 9.34
N ASN A 531 -9.21 0.12 8.60
CA ASN A 531 -9.18 -0.14 7.16
C ASN A 531 -8.55 1.05 6.40
N PRO A 532 -8.11 0.85 5.14
CA PRO A 532 -7.50 1.92 4.33
C PRO A 532 -8.36 3.18 4.19
N THR A 533 -9.68 3.07 4.20
CA THR A 533 -10.60 4.21 3.98
C THR A 533 -10.63 5.18 5.16
N PRO A 534 -10.88 4.76 6.42
CA PRO A 534 -10.68 5.63 7.59
C PRO A 534 -9.27 6.21 7.71
N ALA A 535 -8.24 5.41 7.42
CA ALA A 535 -6.84 5.86 7.43
C ALA A 535 -6.60 6.95 6.38
N ALA A 536 -7.12 6.79 5.16
CA ALA A 536 -7.03 7.81 4.12
C ALA A 536 -7.79 9.09 4.49
N ALA A 537 -8.93 8.99 5.18
CA ALA A 537 -9.67 10.15 5.68
C ALA A 537 -8.89 10.91 6.77
N LEU A 538 -8.20 10.20 7.67
CA LEU A 538 -7.26 10.80 8.63
C LEU A 538 -6.13 11.53 7.88
N GLY A 539 -5.59 10.92 6.83
CA GLY A 539 -4.60 11.50 5.92
C GLY A 539 -5.08 12.80 5.27
N ALA A 540 -6.24 12.77 4.63
CA ALA A 540 -6.84 13.94 3.98
C ALA A 540 -7.13 15.07 4.98
N GLY A 541 -7.71 14.75 6.14
CA GLY A 541 -7.95 15.72 7.21
C GLY A 541 -6.66 16.34 7.73
N GLY A 542 -5.62 15.54 7.96
CA GLY A 542 -4.30 16.01 8.35
C GLY A 542 -3.64 16.89 7.29
N ALA A 543 -3.75 16.55 6.00
CA ALA A 543 -3.23 17.37 4.91
C ALA A 543 -3.94 18.73 4.82
N ILE A 544 -5.26 18.78 5.05
CA ILE A 544 -6.02 20.03 5.13
C ILE A 544 -5.52 20.90 6.30
N LEU A 545 -5.27 20.29 7.47
CA LEU A 545 -4.70 20.99 8.62
C LEU A 545 -3.29 21.52 8.32
N LEU A 546 -2.42 20.71 7.72
CA LEU A 546 -1.05 21.12 7.34
C LEU A 546 -1.05 22.25 6.31
N ALA A 547 -1.89 22.16 5.28
CA ALA A 547 -2.05 23.22 4.28
C ALA A 547 -2.54 24.52 4.94
N THR A 548 -3.48 24.42 5.88
CA THR A 548 -3.99 25.58 6.65
C THR A 548 -2.92 26.18 7.54
N ALA A 549 -2.18 25.35 8.29
CA ALA A 549 -1.08 25.79 9.16
C ALA A 549 -0.04 26.57 8.37
N ARG A 550 0.34 26.05 7.21
CA ARG A 550 1.31 26.70 6.35
C ARG A 550 0.80 28.00 5.77
N LYS A 551 -0.45 28.02 5.28
CA LYS A 551 -1.03 29.22 4.69
C LYS A 551 -1.24 30.33 5.73
N LEU A 552 -1.55 29.98 6.98
CA LEU A 552 -1.52 30.92 8.10
C LEU A 552 -0.12 31.48 8.31
N SER A 553 0.91 30.61 8.35
CA SER A 553 2.29 31.03 8.53
C SER A 553 2.78 31.94 7.40
N SER A 554 2.40 31.68 6.14
CA SER A 554 2.77 32.54 5.01
C SER A 554 2.08 33.90 5.05
N ASN A 555 0.90 33.98 5.67
CA ASN A 555 0.16 35.23 5.88
C ASN A 555 0.53 35.91 7.21
N GLU A 556 1.64 35.49 7.87
CA GLU A 556 2.10 35.97 9.18
C GLU A 556 1.06 35.83 10.32
N LEU A 557 0.08 34.94 10.14
CA LEU A 557 -0.94 34.63 11.13
C LEU A 557 -0.48 33.51 12.08
N LYS A 558 -1.04 33.53 13.29
CA LYS A 558 -0.73 32.51 14.30
C LYS A 558 -1.28 31.15 13.88
N VAL A 559 -0.41 30.14 13.85
CA VAL A 559 -0.76 28.72 13.58
C VAL A 559 -1.49 28.06 14.76
N THR A 560 -1.63 28.76 15.89
CA THR A 560 -2.26 28.27 17.12
C THR A 560 -3.63 27.59 16.93
N PRO A 561 -4.56 28.06 16.07
CA PRO A 561 -5.82 27.36 15.84
C PRO A 561 -5.62 25.93 15.33
N VAL A 562 -4.74 25.72 14.35
CA VAL A 562 -4.46 24.39 13.80
C VAL A 562 -3.78 23.48 14.83
N LEU A 563 -2.88 24.03 15.64
CA LEU A 563 -2.25 23.28 16.73
C LEU A 563 -3.27 22.81 17.77
N ARG A 564 -4.29 23.63 18.09
CA ARG A 564 -5.38 23.23 19.01
C ARG A 564 -6.26 22.13 18.42
N ILE A 565 -6.55 22.19 17.12
CA ILE A 565 -7.33 21.15 16.44
C ILE A 565 -6.54 19.84 16.42
N SER A 566 -5.25 19.90 16.10
CA SER A 566 -4.36 18.73 16.11
C SER A 566 -4.23 18.14 17.53
N LEU A 567 -4.16 18.99 18.55
CA LEU A 567 -4.17 18.55 19.95
C LEU A 567 -5.48 17.86 20.34
N ALA A 568 -6.63 18.34 19.86
CA ALA A 568 -7.92 17.69 20.12
C ALA A 568 -7.99 16.29 19.48
N ILE A 569 -7.44 16.09 18.29
CA ILE A 569 -7.32 14.76 17.67
C ILE A 569 -6.47 13.83 18.56
N VAL A 570 -5.32 14.31 19.04
CA VAL A 570 -4.44 13.52 19.93
C VAL A 570 -5.17 13.17 21.23
N ILE A 571 -5.86 14.12 21.86
CA ILE A 571 -6.65 13.86 23.08
C ILE A 571 -7.72 12.81 22.81
N MET A 572 -8.45 12.94 21.72
CA MET A 572 -9.49 11.98 21.33
C MET A 572 -8.92 10.57 21.16
N LEU A 573 -7.78 10.42 20.48
CA LEU A 573 -7.12 9.12 20.27
C LEU A 573 -6.58 8.54 21.58
N VAL A 574 -5.90 9.34 22.40
CA VAL A 574 -5.35 8.89 23.70
C VAL A 574 -6.48 8.43 24.62
N VAL A 575 -7.56 9.19 24.72
CA VAL A 575 -8.72 8.79 25.54
C VAL A 575 -9.39 7.54 24.98
N GLY A 576 -9.57 7.46 23.67
CA GLY A 576 -10.21 6.30 23.02
C GLY A 576 -9.42 4.99 23.13
N ILE A 577 -8.08 5.06 23.24
CA ILE A 577 -7.22 3.87 23.41
C ILE A 577 -7.20 3.40 24.87
N ASN A 578 -7.30 4.31 25.84
CA ASN A 578 -7.10 3.98 27.26
C ASN A 578 -8.40 3.71 28.04
N PHE A 579 -9.55 4.19 27.56
CA PHE A 579 -10.84 4.06 28.25
C PHE A 579 -11.85 3.27 27.40
N ASP A 580 -12.73 2.52 28.05
CA ASP A 580 -13.81 1.83 27.35
C ASP A 580 -14.92 2.82 26.97
N MET A 581 -15.13 2.97 25.67
CA MET A 581 -16.08 3.92 25.09
C MET A 581 -17.45 3.31 24.80
N ARG A 582 -17.64 2.02 25.11
CA ARG A 582 -18.91 1.31 24.89
C ARG A 582 -19.99 1.83 25.84
N LEU A 583 -21.10 2.30 25.26
CA LEU A 583 -22.25 2.80 26.01
C LEU A 583 -23.07 1.62 26.53
N GLY A 584 -23.11 1.44 27.86
CA GLY A 584 -23.85 0.37 28.53
C GLY A 584 -24.63 0.86 29.76
N PRO A 585 -25.54 0.04 30.34
CA PRO A 585 -26.32 0.41 31.52
C PRO A 585 -25.47 0.59 32.79
N GLU A 586 -24.34 -0.12 32.88
CA GLU A 586 -23.43 -0.13 34.03
C GLU A 586 -22.08 0.54 33.71
N MET A 587 -22.09 1.78 33.21
CA MET A 587 -20.85 2.52 32.98
C MET A 587 -20.28 3.12 34.26
N SER A 588 -18.97 2.97 34.46
CA SER A 588 -18.24 3.66 35.52
C SER A 588 -18.19 5.18 35.26
N LEU A 589 -18.11 5.98 36.33
CA LEU A 589 -18.04 7.44 36.23
C LEU A 589 -16.79 7.90 35.43
N GLU A 590 -15.69 7.16 35.54
CA GLU A 590 -14.45 7.40 34.79
C GLU A 590 -14.68 7.30 33.27
N ASN A 591 -15.34 6.24 32.81
CA ASN A 591 -15.63 6.02 31.39
C ASN A 591 -16.63 7.06 30.85
N ILE A 592 -17.58 7.51 31.67
CA ILE A 592 -18.49 8.61 31.29
C ILE A 592 -17.72 9.92 31.08
N LEU A 593 -16.81 10.27 32.00
CA LEU A 593 -15.98 11.47 31.84
C LEU A 593 -15.05 11.37 30.63
N ALA A 594 -14.42 10.22 30.43
CA ALA A 594 -13.58 9.95 29.26
C ALA A 594 -14.38 10.10 27.96
N PHE A 595 -15.58 9.52 27.89
CA PHE A 595 -16.49 9.68 26.76
C PHE A 595 -16.83 11.14 26.49
N ILE A 596 -17.18 11.93 27.51
CA ILE A 596 -17.49 13.36 27.36
C ILE A 596 -16.29 14.14 26.82
N VAL A 597 -15.07 13.86 27.33
CA VAL A 597 -13.84 14.50 26.86
C VAL A 597 -13.56 14.15 25.40
N ALA A 598 -13.61 12.87 25.04
CA ALA A 598 -13.36 12.43 23.67
C ALA A 598 -14.43 12.93 22.70
N PHE A 599 -15.71 12.91 23.09
CA PHE A 599 -16.80 13.44 22.28
C PHE A 599 -16.68 14.96 22.08
N SER A 600 -16.31 15.69 23.12
CA SER A 600 -16.05 17.14 23.01
C SER A 600 -14.87 17.43 22.07
N ALA A 601 -13.79 16.64 22.19
CA ALA A 601 -12.63 16.75 21.32
C ALA A 601 -12.97 16.38 19.86
N PHE A 602 -13.82 15.38 19.65
CA PHE A 602 -14.33 14.98 18.34
C PHE A 602 -15.15 16.11 17.68
N ILE A 603 -16.11 16.69 18.41
CA ILE A 603 -16.90 17.82 17.91
C ILE A 603 -16.00 19.01 17.60
N TYR A 604 -15.05 19.35 18.48
CA TYR A 604 -14.09 20.44 18.24
C TYR A 604 -13.24 20.18 17.00
N THR A 605 -12.82 18.93 16.79
CA THR A 605 -12.06 18.52 15.60
C THR A 605 -12.86 18.68 14.32
N ILE A 606 -14.12 18.23 14.31
CA ILE A 606 -15.01 18.39 13.15
C ILE A 606 -15.17 19.86 12.78
N PHE A 607 -15.53 20.71 13.74
CA PHE A 607 -15.65 22.16 13.50
C PHE A 607 -14.31 22.77 13.06
N GLY A 608 -13.20 22.30 13.61
CA GLY A 608 -11.85 22.72 13.22
C GLY A 608 -11.49 22.38 11.78
N ILE A 609 -11.83 21.18 11.32
CA ILE A 609 -11.63 20.75 9.93
C ILE A 609 -12.54 21.56 9.00
N PHE A 610 -13.81 21.76 9.33
CA PHE A 610 -14.71 22.63 8.55
C PHE A 610 -14.20 24.07 8.45
N TRP A 611 -13.71 24.63 9.57
CA TRP A 611 -13.09 25.94 9.59
C TRP A 611 -11.84 25.99 8.69
N SER A 612 -11.01 24.95 8.72
CA SER A 612 -9.81 24.82 7.88
C SER A 612 -10.18 24.74 6.39
N CYS A 613 -11.20 23.96 6.03
CA CYS A 613 -11.76 23.93 4.68
C CYS A 613 -12.26 25.31 4.25
N TRP A 614 -13.00 26.01 5.10
CA TRP A 614 -13.49 27.35 4.80
C TRP A 614 -12.35 28.38 4.63
N TYR A 615 -11.31 28.30 5.46
CA TYR A 615 -10.12 29.14 5.35
C TYR A 615 -9.38 28.87 4.02
N LEU A 616 -9.11 27.60 3.69
CA LEU A 616 -8.45 27.23 2.43
C LEU A 616 -9.29 27.56 1.19
N TYR A 617 -10.63 27.55 1.32
CA TYR A 617 -11.52 28.01 0.27
C TYR A 617 -11.38 29.51 0.03
N LYS A 618 -11.35 30.33 1.10
CA LYS A 618 -11.12 31.77 0.98
C LYS A 618 -9.74 32.13 0.41
N GLU A 619 -8.77 31.26 0.60
CA GLU A 619 -7.39 31.42 0.12
C GLU A 619 -7.15 30.80 -1.27
N ASP A 620 -8.20 30.43 -2.00
CA ASP A 620 -8.17 29.84 -3.36
C ASP A 620 -7.35 28.53 -3.48
N ILE A 621 -7.11 27.82 -2.38
CA ILE A 621 -6.40 26.53 -2.38
C ILE A 621 -7.38 25.37 -2.52
N LEU A 622 -8.51 25.41 -1.80
CA LEU A 622 -9.42 24.26 -1.74
C LEU A 622 -10.14 24.00 -3.07
N ALA A 623 -10.54 25.04 -3.81
CA ALA A 623 -11.28 24.87 -5.06
C ALA A 623 -10.46 24.14 -6.16
N PRO A 624 -9.18 24.50 -6.41
CA PRO A 624 -8.31 23.70 -7.28
C PRO A 624 -8.09 22.28 -6.77
N VAL A 625 -7.90 22.10 -5.46
CA VAL A 625 -7.72 20.77 -4.85
C VAL A 625 -8.93 19.88 -5.15
N VAL A 626 -10.15 20.34 -4.85
CA VAL A 626 -11.38 19.57 -5.11
C VAL A 626 -11.56 19.29 -6.59
N ARG A 627 -11.26 20.25 -7.48
CA ARG A 627 -11.39 20.06 -8.93
C ARG A 627 -10.42 19.01 -9.47
N GLU A 628 -9.15 19.06 -9.07
CA GLU A 628 -8.16 18.07 -9.51
C GLU A 628 -8.45 16.69 -8.91
N THR A 629 -8.85 16.62 -7.62
CA THR A 629 -9.29 15.36 -7.00
C THR A 629 -10.49 14.75 -7.74
N ALA A 630 -11.49 15.57 -8.08
CA ALA A 630 -12.66 15.13 -8.83
C ALA A 630 -12.29 14.66 -10.24
N LYS A 631 -11.35 15.34 -10.91
CA LYS A 631 -10.87 14.98 -12.24
C LYS A 631 -10.13 13.64 -12.23
N VAL A 632 -9.17 13.45 -11.31
CA VAL A 632 -8.41 12.20 -11.18
C VAL A 632 -9.34 11.05 -10.80
N THR A 633 -10.23 11.27 -9.84
CA THR A 633 -11.20 10.23 -9.44
C THR A 633 -12.16 9.90 -10.56
N SER A 634 -12.74 10.88 -11.25
CA SER A 634 -13.62 10.65 -12.39
C SER A 634 -12.92 9.86 -13.50
N MET A 635 -11.63 10.12 -13.77
CA MET A 635 -10.85 9.35 -14.72
C MET A 635 -10.75 7.88 -14.31
N VAL A 636 -10.40 7.58 -13.05
CA VAL A 636 -10.33 6.21 -12.52
C VAL A 636 -11.68 5.50 -12.65
N PHE A 637 -12.78 6.15 -12.25
CA PHE A 637 -14.12 5.58 -12.34
C PHE A 637 -14.56 5.33 -13.79
N THR A 638 -14.30 6.25 -14.71
CA THR A 638 -14.64 6.05 -16.13
C THR A 638 -13.79 4.93 -16.75
N ILE A 639 -12.51 4.82 -16.40
CA ILE A 639 -11.66 3.68 -16.82
C ILE A 639 -12.24 2.37 -16.30
N LEU A 640 -12.63 2.31 -15.03
CA LEU A 640 -13.23 1.12 -14.43
C LEU A 640 -14.50 0.71 -15.18
N ILE A 641 -15.40 1.64 -15.48
CA ILE A 641 -16.62 1.38 -16.25
C ILE A 641 -16.29 0.89 -17.68
N GLY A 642 -15.41 1.60 -18.39
CA GLY A 642 -15.01 1.25 -19.75
C GLY A 642 -14.36 -0.14 -19.83
N SER A 643 -13.49 -0.46 -18.86
CA SER A 643 -12.83 -1.76 -18.76
C SER A 643 -13.80 -2.92 -18.59
N GLN A 644 -14.94 -2.73 -17.89
CA GLN A 644 -15.93 -3.80 -17.74
C GLN A 644 -16.60 -4.15 -19.09
N ILE A 645 -16.86 -3.15 -19.93
CA ILE A 645 -17.42 -3.37 -21.27
C ILE A 645 -16.42 -4.19 -22.10
N LEU A 646 -15.15 -3.78 -22.14
CA LEU A 646 -14.11 -4.48 -22.88
C LEU A 646 -13.90 -5.91 -22.35
N ASN A 647 -13.86 -6.08 -21.02
CA ASN A 647 -13.66 -7.38 -20.37
C ASN A 647 -14.81 -8.34 -20.69
N LEU A 648 -16.06 -7.88 -20.65
CA LEU A 648 -17.21 -8.71 -21.01
C LEU A 648 -17.23 -9.09 -22.49
N VAL A 649 -16.75 -8.21 -23.37
CA VAL A 649 -16.56 -8.56 -24.79
C VAL A 649 -15.54 -9.68 -24.93
N LEU A 650 -14.40 -9.62 -24.23
CA LEU A 650 -13.40 -10.70 -24.22
C LEU A 650 -13.97 -12.03 -23.70
N ILE A 651 -14.77 -11.99 -22.64
CA ILE A 651 -15.47 -13.17 -22.11
C ILE A 651 -16.49 -13.72 -23.12
N SER A 652 -17.16 -12.85 -23.87
CA SER A 652 -18.27 -13.24 -24.73
C SER A 652 -17.90 -14.19 -25.87
N PHE A 653 -16.69 -14.04 -26.42
CA PHE A 653 -16.17 -14.90 -27.47
C PHE A 653 -15.13 -15.92 -26.96
N GLY A 654 -14.91 -16.01 -25.64
CA GLY A 654 -13.98 -16.97 -25.03
C GLY A 654 -12.50 -16.56 -25.04
N GLY A 655 -12.18 -15.29 -25.31
CA GLY A 655 -10.80 -14.80 -25.37
C GLY A 655 -10.04 -14.90 -24.05
N GLU A 656 -10.72 -14.64 -22.91
CA GLU A 656 -10.11 -14.78 -21.58
C GLU A 656 -9.69 -16.22 -21.30
N HIS A 657 -10.60 -17.18 -21.51
CA HIS A 657 -10.35 -18.59 -21.26
C HIS A 657 -9.24 -19.14 -22.15
N TYR A 658 -9.19 -18.69 -23.41
CA TYR A 658 -8.10 -19.04 -24.34
C TYR A 658 -6.72 -18.59 -23.81
N ILE A 659 -6.60 -17.35 -23.34
CA ILE A 659 -5.34 -16.83 -22.76
C ILE A 659 -4.97 -17.60 -21.49
N GLN A 660 -5.94 -17.86 -20.61
CA GLN A 660 -5.71 -18.61 -19.38
C GLN A 660 -5.27 -20.04 -19.64
N GLN A 661 -5.92 -20.75 -20.58
CA GLN A 661 -5.52 -22.09 -20.99
C GLN A 661 -4.12 -22.11 -21.60
N PHE A 662 -3.78 -21.13 -22.43
CA PHE A 662 -2.43 -20.99 -22.98
C PHE A 662 -1.39 -20.84 -21.85
N LEU A 663 -1.63 -19.96 -20.88
CA LEU A 663 -0.71 -19.75 -19.77
C LEU A 663 -0.65 -20.95 -18.80
N ARG A 664 -1.76 -21.66 -18.57
CA ARG A 664 -1.81 -22.89 -17.76
C ARG A 664 -1.19 -24.10 -18.45
N SER A 665 -0.99 -24.06 -19.77
CA SER A 665 -0.35 -25.16 -20.52
C SER A 665 1.14 -25.33 -20.21
N PHE A 666 1.78 -24.29 -19.66
CA PHE A 666 3.17 -24.38 -19.23
C PHE A 666 3.26 -25.17 -17.93
N SER A 667 3.99 -26.28 -17.94
CA SER A 667 4.17 -27.15 -16.77
C SER A 667 4.99 -26.51 -15.63
N ASN A 668 5.74 -25.44 -15.92
CA ASN A 668 6.53 -24.71 -14.93
C ASN A 668 5.88 -23.35 -14.62
N GLU A 669 5.39 -23.19 -13.39
CA GLU A 669 4.74 -21.97 -12.88
C GLU A 669 5.63 -20.72 -13.07
N TRP A 670 6.95 -20.85 -12.91
CA TRP A 670 7.89 -19.74 -13.15
C TRP A 670 7.88 -19.29 -14.60
N THR A 671 7.73 -20.21 -15.56
CA THR A 671 7.70 -19.87 -16.99
C THR A 671 6.44 -19.06 -17.32
N ALA A 672 5.28 -19.52 -16.83
CA ALA A 672 4.02 -18.78 -16.97
C ALA A 672 4.13 -17.38 -16.32
N PHE A 673 4.70 -17.31 -15.12
CA PHE A 673 4.93 -16.04 -14.42
C PHE A 673 5.84 -15.08 -15.22
N PHE A 674 6.98 -15.54 -15.73
CA PHE A 674 7.87 -14.71 -16.56
C PHE A 674 7.20 -14.21 -17.85
N ILE A 675 6.39 -15.06 -18.49
CA ILE A 675 5.64 -14.66 -19.69
C ILE A 675 4.64 -13.56 -19.33
N VAL A 676 3.87 -13.72 -18.24
CA VAL A 676 2.93 -12.70 -17.77
C VAL A 676 3.66 -11.40 -17.45
N MET A 677 4.78 -11.47 -16.75
CA MET A 677 5.61 -10.30 -16.42
C MET A 677 6.12 -9.58 -17.67
N LEU A 678 6.58 -10.32 -18.68
CA LEU A 678 7.00 -9.75 -19.96
C LEU A 678 5.84 -9.09 -20.71
N VAL A 679 4.67 -9.73 -20.72
CA VAL A 679 3.46 -9.19 -21.35
C VAL A 679 3.02 -7.91 -20.67
N LEU A 680 2.94 -7.88 -19.33
CA LEU A 680 2.63 -6.69 -18.54
C LEU A 680 3.65 -5.56 -18.79
N PHE A 681 4.93 -5.91 -18.91
CA PHE A 681 6.00 -4.96 -19.20
C PHE A 681 5.86 -4.33 -20.59
N ILE A 682 5.54 -5.12 -21.62
CA ILE A 682 5.36 -4.59 -22.98
C ILE A 682 4.07 -3.77 -23.09
N LEU A 683 2.98 -4.24 -22.47
CA LEU A 683 1.69 -3.55 -22.48
C LEU A 683 1.79 -2.18 -21.82
N GLY A 684 2.55 -2.05 -20.73
CA GLY A 684 2.69 -0.78 -20.02
C GLY A 684 3.51 0.28 -20.75
N PHE A 685 4.07 -0.04 -21.93
CA PHE A 685 4.61 1.00 -22.80
C PHE A 685 3.48 1.87 -23.35
N VAL A 686 2.31 1.28 -23.60
CA VAL A 686 1.20 1.96 -24.28
C VAL A 686 0.02 2.20 -23.34
N LEU A 687 -0.19 1.30 -22.39
CA LEU A 687 -1.30 1.35 -21.43
C LEU A 687 -0.85 1.93 -20.10
N ASP A 688 -1.71 2.73 -19.47
CA ASP A 688 -1.49 3.20 -18.10
C ASP A 688 -1.64 2.03 -17.10
N PHE A 689 -1.03 2.12 -15.93
CA PHE A 689 -1.10 1.06 -14.91
C PHE A 689 -2.54 0.78 -14.49
N LEU A 690 -3.40 1.81 -14.44
CA LEU A 690 -4.83 1.65 -14.15
C LEU A 690 -5.51 0.71 -15.15
N GLU A 691 -5.16 0.84 -16.42
CA GLU A 691 -5.75 0.08 -17.51
C GLU A 691 -5.27 -1.37 -17.45
N ILE A 692 -3.98 -1.57 -17.16
CA ILE A 692 -3.42 -2.91 -16.98
C ILE A 692 -4.05 -3.62 -15.78
N ILE A 693 -4.19 -2.91 -14.66
CA ILE A 693 -4.82 -3.42 -13.44
C ILE A 693 -6.28 -3.84 -13.69
N TYR A 694 -7.06 -3.08 -14.46
CA TYR A 694 -8.47 -3.41 -14.69
C TYR A 694 -8.75 -4.30 -15.91
N ILE A 695 -7.83 -4.39 -16.88
CA ILE A 695 -8.00 -5.18 -18.11
C ILE A 695 -7.19 -6.47 -18.03
N VAL A 696 -5.88 -6.35 -17.82
CA VAL A 696 -4.95 -7.48 -17.98
C VAL A 696 -4.91 -8.34 -16.73
N ILE A 697 -4.87 -7.74 -15.54
CA ILE A 697 -4.79 -8.50 -14.27
C ILE A 697 -6.00 -9.43 -14.08
N PRO A 698 -7.26 -9.07 -14.38
CA PRO A 698 -8.35 -10.03 -14.34
C PRO A 698 -8.18 -11.22 -15.29
N ILE A 699 -7.53 -11.01 -16.45
CA ILE A 699 -7.32 -12.07 -17.45
C ILE A 699 -6.20 -13.01 -17.00
N VAL A 700 -5.05 -12.49 -16.58
CA VAL A 700 -3.85 -13.29 -16.23
C VAL A 700 -3.82 -13.68 -14.75
N GLY A 701 -4.54 -12.94 -13.91
CA GLY A 701 -4.62 -13.05 -12.47
C GLY A 701 -4.97 -14.45 -11.97
N PRO A 702 -6.04 -15.09 -12.48
CA PRO A 702 -6.40 -16.46 -12.11
C PRO A 702 -5.33 -17.51 -12.43
N VAL A 703 -4.31 -17.16 -13.24
CA VAL A 703 -3.17 -18.03 -13.51
C VAL A 703 -2.01 -17.75 -12.56
N ILE A 704 -1.71 -16.47 -12.29
CA ILE A 704 -0.57 -16.09 -11.43
C ILE A 704 -0.89 -16.22 -9.93
N TYR A 705 -2.13 -15.96 -9.51
CA TYR A 705 -2.59 -16.02 -8.11
C TYR A 705 -3.17 -17.38 -7.74
N GLY A 706 -3.57 -18.19 -8.72
CA GLY A 706 -3.98 -19.58 -8.49
C GLY A 706 -2.82 -20.56 -8.29
N GLY A 707 -1.58 -20.13 -8.57
CA GLY A 707 -0.37 -20.93 -8.41
C GLY A 707 0.06 -21.10 -6.96
N SER A 708 1.30 -21.55 -6.76
CA SER A 708 1.91 -21.76 -5.43
C SER A 708 2.59 -20.52 -4.84
N PHE A 709 2.68 -19.41 -5.60
CA PHE A 709 3.38 -18.21 -5.16
C PHE A 709 2.60 -17.43 -4.11
N ASP A 710 3.34 -16.84 -3.15
CA ASP A 710 2.77 -15.89 -2.21
C ASP A 710 2.14 -14.70 -2.98
N PRO A 711 0.85 -14.40 -2.73
CA PRO A 711 0.14 -13.40 -3.51
C PRO A 711 0.63 -11.98 -3.22
N SER A 712 1.22 -11.72 -2.04
CA SER A 712 1.83 -10.43 -1.73
C SER A 712 3.07 -10.22 -2.58
N TRP A 713 3.94 -11.23 -2.64
CA TRP A 713 5.13 -11.24 -3.49
C TRP A 713 4.79 -11.04 -4.97
N VAL A 714 3.83 -11.82 -5.51
CA VAL A 714 3.37 -11.67 -6.91
C VAL A 714 2.90 -10.25 -7.18
N THR A 715 2.11 -9.68 -6.26
CA THR A 715 1.54 -8.34 -6.43
C THR A 715 2.61 -7.25 -6.39
N ILE A 716 3.62 -7.36 -5.52
CA ILE A 716 4.74 -6.42 -5.49
C ILE A 716 5.61 -6.53 -6.74
N MET A 717 5.84 -7.75 -7.23
CA MET A 717 6.55 -7.95 -8.50
C MET A 717 5.81 -7.29 -9.66
N VAL A 718 4.49 -7.48 -9.76
CA VAL A 718 3.64 -6.81 -10.75
C VAL A 718 3.73 -5.29 -10.61
N ALA A 719 3.63 -4.74 -9.38
CA ALA A 719 3.69 -3.30 -9.15
C ALA A 719 5.02 -2.68 -9.62
N ILE A 720 6.17 -3.29 -9.28
CA ILE A 720 7.49 -2.80 -9.71
C ILE A 720 7.66 -2.97 -11.22
N ASN A 721 7.11 -4.03 -11.82
CA ASN A 721 7.13 -4.22 -13.26
C ASN A 721 6.33 -3.14 -14.01
N LEU A 722 5.13 -2.81 -13.53
CA LEU A 722 4.33 -1.70 -14.04
C LEU A 722 5.09 -0.38 -13.92
N GLN A 723 5.77 -0.15 -12.80
CA GLN A 723 6.63 1.02 -12.59
C GLN A 723 7.79 1.08 -13.58
N THR A 724 8.43 -0.05 -13.84
CA THR A 724 9.56 -0.16 -14.77
C THR A 724 9.13 0.09 -16.20
N SER A 725 7.98 -0.47 -16.58
CA SER A 725 7.37 -0.22 -17.87
C SER A 725 7.06 1.27 -18.08
N PHE A 726 6.54 1.94 -17.05
CA PHE A 726 6.20 3.36 -17.09
C PHE A 726 7.40 4.29 -17.33
N LEU A 727 8.62 3.82 -17.07
CA LEU A 727 9.89 4.51 -17.29
C LEU A 727 10.62 4.11 -18.58
N THR A 728 10.21 3.04 -19.25
CA THR A 728 11.01 2.45 -20.33
C THR A 728 10.72 3.10 -21.69
N PRO A 729 11.75 3.58 -22.43
CA PRO A 729 11.59 4.04 -23.80
C PRO A 729 11.11 2.90 -24.74
N PRO A 730 10.36 3.18 -25.82
CA PRO A 730 10.14 4.50 -26.43
C PRO A 730 8.92 5.27 -25.91
N PHE A 731 8.03 4.65 -25.13
CA PHE A 731 6.74 5.24 -24.79
C PHE A 731 6.52 5.58 -23.30
N GLY A 732 7.47 5.30 -22.40
CA GLY A 732 7.32 5.53 -20.96
C GLY A 732 6.65 6.87 -20.61
N PHE A 733 5.43 6.81 -20.07
CA PHE A 733 4.58 7.97 -19.82
C PHE A 733 5.26 9.04 -18.96
N ALA A 734 6.03 8.63 -17.95
CA ALA A 734 6.83 9.55 -17.14
C ALA A 734 7.79 10.39 -17.99
N LEU A 735 8.37 9.82 -19.03
CA LEU A 735 9.30 10.52 -19.93
C LEU A 735 8.57 11.56 -20.77
N PHE A 736 7.35 11.27 -21.23
CA PHE A 736 6.52 12.23 -21.96
C PHE A 736 6.02 13.37 -21.08
N TYR A 737 5.63 13.06 -19.84
CA TYR A 737 5.26 14.07 -18.86
C TYR A 737 6.42 15.01 -18.55
N LEU A 738 7.62 14.44 -18.34
CA LEU A 738 8.83 15.23 -18.15
C LEU A 738 9.19 16.05 -19.40
N ARG A 739 9.05 15.46 -20.60
CA ARG A 739 9.31 16.17 -21.87
C ARG A 739 8.35 17.34 -22.05
N GLY A 740 7.11 17.24 -21.58
CA GLY A 740 6.12 18.32 -21.63
C GLY A 740 6.51 19.57 -20.83
N VAL A 741 7.37 19.41 -19.82
CA VAL A 741 7.85 20.52 -18.96
C VAL A 741 9.32 20.85 -19.14
N ALA A 742 10.08 19.99 -19.81
CA ALA A 742 11.51 20.18 -20.06
C ALA A 742 11.76 21.38 -21.01
N PRO A 743 12.79 22.20 -20.74
CA PRO A 743 13.21 23.28 -21.64
C PRO A 743 13.55 22.79 -23.05
N SER A 744 13.39 23.64 -24.06
CA SER A 744 13.60 23.28 -25.48
C SER A 744 15.02 22.82 -25.83
N HIS A 745 16.03 23.14 -25.03
CA HIS A 745 17.41 22.70 -25.23
C HIS A 745 17.67 21.26 -24.72
N VAL A 746 16.78 20.69 -23.91
CA VAL A 746 16.88 19.30 -23.45
C VAL A 746 16.21 18.39 -24.48
N THR A 747 17.00 17.52 -25.10
CA THR A 747 16.51 16.65 -26.17
C THR A 747 15.88 15.37 -25.62
N THR A 748 14.90 14.80 -26.33
CA THR A 748 14.27 13.51 -25.97
C THR A 748 15.31 12.39 -25.82
N ARG A 749 16.36 12.40 -26.65
CA ARG A 749 17.47 11.45 -26.57
C ARG A 749 18.19 11.51 -25.21
N GLN A 750 18.39 12.71 -24.67
CA GLN A 750 19.03 12.89 -23.36
C GLN A 750 18.15 12.38 -22.23
N ILE A 751 16.82 12.58 -22.33
CA ILE A 751 15.86 12.01 -21.38
C ILE A 751 15.93 10.48 -21.40
N TYR A 752 15.94 9.86 -22.60
CA TYR A 752 16.02 8.40 -22.73
C TYR A 752 17.35 7.83 -22.24
N GLN A 753 18.46 8.50 -22.52
CA GLN A 753 19.78 8.09 -22.00
C GLN A 753 19.86 8.27 -20.47
N GLY A 754 19.19 9.30 -19.95
CA GLY A 754 19.11 9.59 -18.53
C GLY A 754 18.37 8.52 -17.72
N VAL A 755 17.26 7.99 -18.25
CA VAL A 755 16.42 7.01 -17.52
C VAL A 755 16.95 5.58 -17.61
N LEU A 756 17.69 5.22 -18.67
CA LEU A 756 18.12 3.84 -18.90
C LEU A 756 18.86 3.19 -17.70
N PRO A 757 19.77 3.89 -16.98
CA PRO A 757 20.38 3.34 -15.77
C PRO A 757 19.38 3.04 -14.66
N PHE A 758 18.33 3.85 -14.50
CA PHE A 758 17.29 3.63 -13.49
C PHE A 758 16.39 2.44 -13.85
N VAL A 759 16.08 2.26 -15.14
CA VAL A 759 15.38 1.05 -15.63
C VAL A 759 16.22 -0.20 -15.34
N LEU A 760 17.53 -0.15 -15.59
CA LEU A 760 18.43 -1.28 -15.25
C LEU A 760 18.44 -1.55 -13.74
N ILE A 761 18.44 -0.52 -12.90
CA ILE A 761 18.36 -0.68 -11.43
C ILE A 761 17.04 -1.35 -11.03
N GLN A 762 15.92 -1.00 -11.66
CA GLN A 762 14.64 -1.65 -11.38
C GLN A 762 14.60 -3.12 -11.84
N LEU A 763 15.17 -3.43 -13.00
CA LEU A 763 15.29 -4.82 -13.47
C LEU A 763 16.20 -5.63 -12.53
N VAL A 764 17.28 -5.04 -12.03
CA VAL A 764 18.11 -5.65 -10.98
C VAL A 764 17.32 -5.81 -9.68
N GLY A 765 16.52 -4.81 -9.29
CA GLY A 765 15.62 -4.88 -8.15
C GLY A 765 14.61 -6.03 -8.26
N LEU A 766 13.96 -6.18 -9.41
CA LEU A 766 13.07 -7.32 -9.70
C LEU A 766 13.83 -8.65 -9.62
N GLY A 767 15.05 -8.72 -10.16
CA GLY A 767 15.91 -9.89 -10.04
C GLY A 767 16.27 -10.21 -8.58
N LEU A 768 16.58 -9.20 -7.78
CA LEU A 768 16.87 -9.37 -6.35
C LEU A 768 15.64 -9.87 -5.58
N LEU A 769 14.45 -9.35 -5.86
CA LEU A 769 13.21 -9.81 -5.23
C LEU A 769 12.80 -11.21 -5.69
N ALA A 770 13.18 -11.61 -6.91
CA ALA A 770 13.01 -12.98 -7.39
C ALA A 770 13.96 -13.97 -6.72
N LEU A 771 15.20 -13.55 -6.39
CA LEU A 771 16.18 -14.37 -5.68
C LEU A 771 15.92 -14.39 -4.16
N PHE A 772 15.40 -13.30 -3.61
CA PHE A 772 15.16 -13.11 -2.17
C PHE A 772 13.71 -12.66 -1.91
N PRO A 773 12.72 -13.55 -2.07
CA PRO A 773 11.30 -13.23 -1.85
C PRO A 773 11.01 -12.78 -0.41
N GLN A 774 11.85 -13.19 0.54
CA GLN A 774 11.80 -12.81 1.96
C GLN A 774 11.82 -11.29 2.17
N VAL A 775 12.42 -10.51 1.25
CA VAL A 775 12.41 -9.03 1.34
C VAL A 775 10.98 -8.48 1.31
N VAL A 776 10.06 -9.18 0.65
CA VAL A 776 8.65 -8.81 0.56
C VAL A 776 7.85 -9.35 1.74
N THR A 777 8.14 -10.58 2.20
CA THR A 777 7.34 -11.25 3.24
C THR A 777 7.75 -10.93 4.68
N ILE A 778 8.99 -10.45 4.92
CA ILE A 778 9.52 -10.23 6.27
C ILE A 778 8.68 -9.26 7.12
N VAL A 779 8.18 -8.17 6.53
CA VAL A 779 7.39 -7.18 7.28
C VAL A 779 6.00 -7.73 7.61
N PRO A 780 5.26 -8.33 6.65
CA PRO A 780 4.03 -9.06 6.96
C PRO A 780 4.21 -10.15 8.02
N ASP A 781 5.24 -11.00 7.89
CA ASP A 781 5.44 -12.16 8.77
C ASP A 781 5.82 -11.76 10.20
N LEU A 782 6.46 -10.61 10.39
CA LEU A 782 6.78 -10.06 11.71
C LEU A 782 5.58 -9.41 12.41
N LEU A 783 4.51 -9.09 11.66
CA LEU A 783 3.30 -8.42 12.16
C LEU A 783 2.09 -9.35 12.28
N LYS A 784 2.17 -10.56 11.72
CA LYS A 784 1.27 -11.68 12.05
C LYS A 784 1.59 -12.18 13.47
#